data_AF-A0A662M1P7-F1
#
_entry.id   AF-A0A662M1P7-F1
#
_cell.length_a   1.000
_cell.length_b   1.000
_cell.length_c   1.000
_cell.angle_alpha   90.00
_cell.angle_beta   90.00
_cell.angle_gamma   90.00
#
_symmetry.space_group_name_H-M   'P 1'
#
loop_
_entity.id
_entity.type
_entity.pdbx_description
1 polymer ?
#
loop_
_entity_poly.entity_id
_entity_poly.type
_entity_poly.pdbx_seq_one_letter_code
_entity_poly.pdbx_strand_id
1 'polypeptide(L)'
;NIDLYLDLSNIGNPSQIYLTWATDQENPNLDQAPTTDRPDDQDIPLGPIPVTNQPSIDVEKKVWNETSCNWEDSITTFVGDTLQFKIVITNTGQVDFTSVEAEDNLPSFLTYNYDASITPTSADDHHIEWSLGSLNAGDTVTITFSTSVTNTGDDFNSANACGYYSLNKNNILQKILSNLLDCLKNIFNLNLDPIYRVLGSDSICDCDGVHIIARKYTQPNIQITKKVKENNNWVDGTTVYVGDNVEFKLVVENTGDVDLTNVEVVDILPFFLVYNYDANIAPSSATDHQITWNLGTLNSGDSRVILFTANANTTGDGDNNATAQGTYNCHTIEDSDTAHITVQQTLTPDVKIVKKIWNGSGWVDNITINIGDDIKFKITVINTGNTPLDTYVKVTDNLPSFLSYNYDASITPTSADDHHIEWNNLAPLPAGDSVTITFTAHADNTGDGNNTVHVTAKYNCNPEVTDSDSAHVKVTCAGDNQPPVTTKEYGQPFYTNGTADWITSNTLIWLNATDYPLNNPSGVKATYYRILKWNGADWAVEVNWTEYTCPFTIPSECYHKIEFYSVDNACNQEEIKWQTVYVDNTPPCSSIKVTEDPDRYVSRVSTVTITSVDGGKCPVGSYTIYCYINNEFYAKVHNKKIIFQFNELYGFTEDGRYTVEYWAVDDLGNEETHHSETFTLDTTPPETDYSFDGPNRWVNNHWQIEPSTRIVLTATDSGSGVEWTKYREGYQNEGGEWKIYTEPFIPTKENIFFCSRDKVGNQENLVHLYVEIVDSIENKPPFTPEKPSGQNYGNTGDSYIYSTSTTDPEGSKVRYYFSWGDGTGEWTDYVYSGNIVTMSHVWIHAGSYQVKVKAQDEEGAESEWSEPLNVYIINKNNQPPSKPDKPSGPTSGRINVEYTYTVVTTDPEGDKIYYLIDWGDRTDSGWLGPYNSGETIEVKHKWTTKGSYQIKVKARDVFGAQSEWSDPLPITMPKSLSTTYTIGSLSKLKLLKTLLIHP
;
A
#
# COMPACT_ATOMS: atom_id res chain seq x y z
N ASN A 1 24.04 -107.41 -125.14
CA ASN A 1 23.34 -108.58 -124.56
C ASN A 1 23.28 -108.35 -123.06
N ILE A 2 22.15 -108.00 -122.45
CA ILE A 2 20.75 -108.01 -122.91
C ILE A 2 20.04 -106.71 -122.45
N ASP A 3 19.06 -106.24 -123.22
CA ASP A 3 18.20 -105.07 -122.95
C ASP A 3 17.09 -105.36 -121.92
N LEU A 4 16.53 -104.34 -121.25
CA LEU A 4 15.07 -104.28 -120.99
C LEU A 4 14.53 -102.89 -120.54
N TYR A 5 13.88 -102.23 -121.51
CA TYR A 5 12.67 -101.36 -121.47
C TYR A 5 12.40 -100.31 -120.37
N LEU A 6 12.17 -99.08 -120.86
CA LEU A 6 11.37 -98.02 -120.21
C LEU A 6 9.86 -98.27 -120.33
N ASP A 7 9.09 -97.80 -119.35
CA ASP A 7 7.72 -97.32 -119.55
C ASP A 7 7.67 -95.80 -119.27
N LEU A 8 7.02 -95.05 -120.15
CA LEU A 8 6.84 -93.59 -120.08
C LEU A 8 5.40 -93.25 -120.46
N SER A 9 4.49 -93.33 -119.48
CA SER A 9 3.13 -92.82 -119.63
C SER A 9 2.87 -91.62 -118.71
N ASN A 10 2.71 -90.45 -119.34
CA ASN A 10 2.38 -89.13 -118.83
C ASN A 10 3.53 -88.26 -118.26
N ILE A 11 3.64 -87.07 -118.88
CA ILE A 11 4.70 -86.06 -118.77
C ILE A 11 4.25 -84.91 -117.86
N GLY A 12 5.14 -84.34 -117.05
CA GLY A 12 4.86 -83.07 -116.35
C GLY A 12 5.96 -82.54 -115.41
N ASN A 13 6.84 -81.68 -115.94
CA ASN A 13 7.89 -80.89 -115.26
C ASN A 13 9.12 -81.64 -114.66
N PRO A 14 10.30 -80.98 -114.63
CA PRO A 14 11.58 -81.66 -114.41
C PRO A 14 11.98 -81.71 -112.93
N SER A 15 11.96 -82.90 -112.34
CA SER A 15 12.50 -83.14 -110.99
C SER A 15 13.03 -84.58 -110.89
N GLN A 16 14.31 -84.71 -110.54
CA GLN A 16 14.99 -85.85 -109.90
C GLN A 16 14.69 -87.30 -110.39
N ILE A 17 15.76 -88.00 -110.79
CA ILE A 17 15.81 -89.45 -110.95
C ILE A 17 17.04 -89.96 -110.18
N TYR A 18 16.85 -90.97 -109.33
CA TYR A 18 17.94 -91.79 -108.78
C TYR A 18 17.69 -93.26 -109.12
N LEU A 19 18.75 -93.97 -109.48
CA LEU A 19 18.75 -95.39 -109.84
C LEU A 19 19.51 -96.18 -108.78
N THR A 20 18.99 -97.35 -108.38
CA THR A 20 19.67 -98.31 -107.50
C THR A 20 19.71 -99.69 -108.13
N TRP A 21 20.76 -100.44 -107.84
CA TRP A 21 21.06 -101.73 -108.46
C TRP A 21 20.55 -102.90 -107.60
N ALA A 22 20.11 -103.98 -108.24
CA ALA A 22 19.68 -105.21 -107.58
C ALA A 22 20.69 -106.35 -107.81
N THR A 23 20.75 -107.30 -106.88
CA THR A 23 21.43 -108.60 -107.05
C THR A 23 20.50 -109.73 -106.62
N ASP A 24 20.73 -110.93 -107.18
CA ASP A 24 19.72 -111.99 -107.32
C ASP A 24 19.33 -112.77 -106.06
N GLN A 25 18.18 -113.44 -106.16
CA GLN A 25 17.64 -114.37 -105.17
C GLN A 25 18.34 -115.75 -105.20
N GLU A 26 18.43 -116.44 -104.07
CA GLU A 26 17.51 -117.56 -103.78
C GLU A 26 17.54 -117.99 -102.30
N ASN A 27 16.43 -118.60 -101.87
CA ASN A 27 16.11 -119.02 -100.49
C ASN A 27 15.91 -120.54 -100.49
N PRO A 28 16.37 -121.29 -99.48
CA PRO A 28 15.35 -122.06 -98.74
C PRO A 28 15.65 -122.32 -97.24
N ASN A 29 14.71 -121.86 -96.40
CA ASN A 29 14.13 -122.56 -95.24
C ASN A 29 14.95 -122.89 -93.96
N LEU A 30 14.21 -122.79 -92.84
CA LEU A 30 14.32 -123.48 -91.54
C LEU A 30 15.28 -122.94 -90.45
N ASP A 31 14.63 -122.17 -89.55
CA ASP A 31 14.49 -122.43 -88.11
C ASP A 31 15.64 -122.09 -87.12
N GLN A 32 15.23 -122.05 -85.84
CA GLN A 32 15.91 -121.56 -84.63
C GLN A 32 17.35 -122.06 -84.37
N ALA A 33 18.23 -121.12 -84.00
CA ALA A 33 19.25 -121.23 -82.94
C ALA A 33 20.32 -122.37 -83.05
N PRO A 34 21.31 -122.47 -82.13
CA PRO A 34 22.14 -121.44 -81.50
C PRO A 34 23.66 -121.64 -81.74
N THR A 35 24.45 -120.57 -81.56
CA THR A 35 25.83 -120.52 -81.00
C THR A 35 26.96 -121.50 -81.40
N THR A 36 28.18 -120.93 -81.46
CA THR A 36 29.54 -121.47 -81.14
C THR A 36 30.56 -121.78 -82.25
N ASP A 37 31.73 -121.16 -82.07
CA ASP A 37 33.12 -121.61 -82.27
C ASP A 37 33.73 -122.02 -83.65
N ARG A 38 34.61 -121.11 -84.12
CA ARG A 38 36.08 -121.32 -84.33
C ARG A 38 36.53 -122.12 -85.61
N PRO A 39 37.86 -122.26 -85.91
CA PRO A 39 38.55 -121.37 -86.88
C PRO A 39 39.31 -122.12 -88.01
N ASP A 40 40.28 -121.40 -88.60
CA ASP A 40 41.34 -121.83 -89.54
C ASP A 40 40.93 -122.13 -90.99
N ASP A 41 41.65 -121.49 -91.92
CA ASP A 41 42.52 -122.29 -92.81
C ASP A 41 43.83 -121.54 -93.11
N GLN A 42 44.90 -122.29 -93.37
CA GLN A 42 46.21 -121.77 -93.78
C GLN A 42 46.43 -122.06 -95.27
N ASP A 43 47.28 -121.28 -95.93
CA ASP A 43 48.06 -121.87 -97.02
C ASP A 43 49.46 -121.26 -97.18
N ILE A 44 50.40 -122.08 -97.63
CA ILE A 44 51.85 -121.80 -97.70
C ILE A 44 52.35 -121.98 -99.17
N PRO A 45 53.64 -121.85 -99.53
CA PRO A 45 54.09 -120.76 -100.39
C PRO A 45 54.58 -121.19 -101.78
N LEU A 46 54.79 -120.23 -102.69
CA LEU A 46 55.68 -120.40 -103.84
C LEU A 46 56.63 -119.20 -104.01
N GLY A 47 57.92 -119.50 -104.26
CA GLY A 47 58.99 -118.52 -104.38
C GLY A 47 59.06 -117.81 -105.73
N PRO A 48 59.82 -116.70 -105.84
CA PRO A 48 59.72 -115.76 -106.96
C PRO A 48 60.50 -116.18 -108.21
N ILE A 49 59.89 -115.91 -109.36
CA ILE A 49 60.54 -115.82 -110.69
C ILE A 49 60.58 -114.32 -111.04
N PRO A 50 61.71 -113.75 -111.51
CA PRO A 50 61.84 -112.30 -111.65
C PRO A 50 61.28 -111.72 -112.98
N VAL A 51 61.09 -110.39 -112.93
CA VAL A 51 60.96 -109.39 -114.02
C VAL A 51 59.54 -108.89 -114.33
N THR A 52 59.22 -107.66 -113.86
CA THR A 52 58.66 -106.54 -114.66
C THR A 52 58.63 -105.26 -113.81
N ASN A 53 59.21 -104.15 -114.27
CA ASN A 53 59.00 -102.83 -113.66
C ASN A 53 57.52 -102.42 -113.85
N GLN A 54 56.78 -102.25 -112.75
CA GLN A 54 55.41 -101.70 -112.77
C GLN A 54 55.36 -100.33 -112.07
N PRO A 55 54.62 -99.35 -112.62
CA PRO A 55 54.31 -98.09 -111.96
C PRO A 55 53.14 -98.27 -111.00
N SER A 56 53.17 -97.56 -109.87
CA SER A 56 52.12 -97.55 -108.86
C SER A 56 52.18 -96.24 -108.09
N ILE A 57 51.02 -95.67 -107.78
CA ILE A 57 50.88 -94.48 -106.94
C ILE A 57 49.88 -94.80 -105.83
N ASP A 58 50.09 -94.20 -104.66
CA ASP A 58 49.31 -94.43 -103.43
C ASP A 58 49.07 -93.06 -102.79
N VAL A 59 47.83 -92.77 -102.41
CA VAL A 59 47.39 -91.50 -101.82
C VAL A 59 46.77 -91.76 -100.46
N GLU A 60 47.27 -91.12 -99.42
CA GLU A 60 46.69 -91.15 -98.07
C GLU A 60 46.29 -89.72 -97.65
N LYS A 61 45.03 -89.50 -97.28
CA LYS A 61 44.52 -88.23 -96.75
C LYS A 61 44.05 -88.40 -95.32
N LYS A 62 44.47 -87.51 -94.42
CA LYS A 62 44.04 -87.48 -93.01
C LYS A 62 43.70 -86.06 -92.56
N VAL A 63 42.86 -85.93 -91.53
CA VAL A 63 42.66 -84.67 -90.77
C VAL A 63 43.40 -84.73 -89.44
N TRP A 64 43.92 -83.61 -88.96
CA TRP A 64 44.54 -83.51 -87.65
C TRP A 64 43.46 -83.39 -86.57
N ASN A 65 43.46 -84.32 -85.61
CA ASN A 65 42.65 -84.22 -84.40
C ASN A 65 43.53 -83.75 -83.24
N GLU A 66 43.39 -82.48 -82.86
CA GLU A 66 44.13 -81.88 -81.74
C GLU A 66 43.92 -82.65 -80.40
N THR A 67 42.77 -83.30 -80.23
CA THR A 67 42.43 -84.02 -78.98
C THR A 67 43.21 -85.32 -78.83
N SER A 68 43.38 -86.08 -79.92
CA SER A 68 44.21 -87.30 -79.93
C SER A 68 45.67 -87.01 -80.27
N CYS A 69 45.99 -85.80 -80.72
CA CYS A 69 47.29 -85.38 -81.26
C CYS A 69 47.76 -86.31 -82.39
N ASN A 70 46.82 -86.73 -83.25
CA ASN A 70 47.09 -87.68 -84.32
C ASN A 70 46.36 -87.31 -85.62
N TRP A 71 46.83 -87.88 -86.73
CA TRP A 71 46.19 -87.84 -88.04
C TRP A 71 45.13 -88.96 -88.13
N GLU A 72 43.89 -88.60 -88.45
CA GLU A 72 42.71 -89.48 -88.40
C GLU A 72 41.88 -89.44 -89.69
N ASP A 73 41.06 -90.48 -89.88
CA ASP A 73 40.14 -90.68 -91.01
C ASP A 73 38.76 -90.04 -90.82
N SER A 74 38.47 -89.51 -89.62
CA SER A 74 37.20 -88.83 -89.33
C SER A 74 37.32 -87.81 -88.20
N ILE A 75 36.57 -86.71 -88.23
CA ILE A 75 36.50 -85.75 -87.12
C ILE A 75 35.08 -85.17 -86.90
N THR A 76 34.72 -84.90 -85.65
CA THR A 76 33.58 -84.05 -85.29
C THR A 76 34.10 -82.71 -84.74
N THR A 77 33.56 -81.61 -85.23
CA THR A 77 34.05 -80.24 -85.04
C THR A 77 32.89 -79.24 -84.87
N PHE A 78 33.17 -77.97 -84.58
CA PHE A 78 32.18 -76.92 -84.43
C PHE A 78 32.37 -75.76 -85.42
N VAL A 79 31.29 -75.03 -85.71
CA VAL A 79 31.32 -73.84 -86.56
C VAL A 79 32.20 -72.77 -85.92
N GLY A 80 33.20 -72.29 -86.66
CA GLY A 80 34.26 -71.41 -86.19
C GLY A 80 35.61 -72.09 -85.93
N ASP A 81 35.65 -73.43 -85.87
CA ASP A 81 36.91 -74.18 -85.73
C ASP A 81 37.72 -74.17 -87.04
N THR A 82 39.01 -74.50 -86.95
CA THR A 82 39.91 -74.68 -88.10
C THR A 82 40.43 -76.11 -88.14
N LEU A 83 40.33 -76.76 -89.29
CA LEU A 83 40.82 -78.12 -89.52
C LEU A 83 42.12 -78.08 -90.32
N GLN A 84 43.08 -78.98 -90.02
CA GLN A 84 44.26 -79.19 -90.87
C GLN A 84 44.18 -80.55 -91.55
N PHE A 85 44.52 -80.61 -92.83
CA PHE A 85 44.61 -81.83 -93.63
C PHE A 85 46.05 -82.12 -94.02
N LYS A 86 46.33 -83.41 -94.22
CA LYS A 86 47.59 -83.93 -94.77
C LYS A 86 47.26 -84.90 -95.89
N ILE A 87 47.85 -84.69 -97.05
CA ILE A 87 47.84 -85.62 -98.19
C ILE A 87 49.27 -86.14 -98.35
N VAL A 88 49.47 -87.45 -98.36
CA VAL A 88 50.74 -88.11 -98.69
C VAL A 88 50.57 -88.82 -100.01
N ILE A 89 51.46 -88.55 -100.97
CA ILE A 89 51.44 -89.14 -102.31
C ILE A 89 52.76 -89.91 -102.49
N THR A 90 52.67 -91.23 -102.65
CA THR A 90 53.82 -92.13 -102.71
C THR A 90 53.92 -92.78 -104.08
N ASN A 91 55.08 -92.74 -104.73
CA ASN A 91 55.34 -93.61 -105.88
C ASN A 91 55.72 -95.00 -105.34
N THR A 92 54.72 -95.84 -105.09
CA THR A 92 54.87 -97.23 -104.62
C THR A 92 55.40 -98.18 -105.72
N GLY A 93 55.55 -97.69 -106.94
CA GLY A 93 56.03 -98.46 -108.09
C GLY A 93 57.55 -98.59 -108.19
N GLN A 94 57.98 -99.19 -109.31
CA GLN A 94 59.37 -99.38 -109.74
C GLN A 94 59.74 -98.56 -110.99
N VAL A 95 58.94 -97.52 -111.29
CA VAL A 95 59.12 -96.63 -112.44
C VAL A 95 58.98 -95.20 -111.98
N ASP A 96 59.93 -94.35 -112.36
CA ASP A 96 59.89 -92.92 -112.03
C ASP A 96 58.75 -92.24 -112.79
N PHE A 97 57.93 -91.46 -112.08
CA PHE A 97 56.97 -90.56 -112.70
C PHE A 97 57.70 -89.31 -113.21
N THR A 98 57.52 -89.01 -114.49
CA THR A 98 57.97 -87.78 -115.16
C THR A 98 57.21 -86.54 -114.71
N SER A 99 55.97 -86.70 -114.26
CA SER A 99 55.16 -85.66 -113.61
C SER A 99 54.08 -86.31 -112.75
N VAL A 100 53.74 -85.68 -111.62
CA VAL A 100 52.59 -86.02 -110.78
C VAL A 100 51.70 -84.77 -110.67
N GLU A 101 50.39 -84.97 -110.85
CA GLU A 101 49.33 -83.97 -110.63
C GLU A 101 48.46 -84.44 -109.46
N ALA A 102 47.94 -83.53 -108.66
CA ALA A 102 47.04 -83.83 -107.54
C ALA A 102 45.96 -82.76 -107.40
N GLU A 103 44.81 -83.13 -106.82
CA GLU A 103 43.69 -82.23 -106.57
C GLU A 103 42.97 -82.57 -105.24
N ASP A 104 42.26 -81.60 -104.67
CA ASP A 104 41.47 -81.74 -103.45
C ASP A 104 40.12 -81.01 -103.57
N ASN A 105 39.03 -81.67 -103.19
CA ASN A 105 37.68 -81.11 -103.25
C ASN A 105 37.07 -81.01 -101.84
N LEU A 106 36.88 -79.78 -101.35
CA LEU A 106 36.34 -79.49 -100.02
C LEU A 106 34.80 -79.48 -100.03
N PRO A 107 34.13 -80.06 -99.01
CA PRO A 107 32.69 -79.93 -98.85
C PRO A 107 32.27 -78.51 -98.48
N SER A 108 31.05 -78.12 -98.86
CA SER A 108 30.56 -76.72 -98.84
C SER A 108 30.48 -76.01 -97.47
N PHE A 109 30.70 -76.73 -96.37
CA PHE A 109 30.78 -76.17 -95.01
C PHE A 109 32.22 -75.90 -94.54
N LEU A 110 33.22 -76.22 -95.37
CA LEU A 110 34.62 -75.85 -95.18
C LEU A 110 35.00 -74.76 -96.18
N THR A 111 36.03 -73.98 -95.86
CA THR A 111 36.58 -72.97 -96.76
C THR A 111 38.10 -73.00 -96.66
N TYR A 112 38.80 -73.08 -97.80
CA TYR A 112 40.25 -73.15 -97.86
C TYR A 112 40.92 -71.89 -97.29
N ASN A 113 41.93 -72.05 -96.43
CA ASN A 113 42.66 -70.94 -95.81
C ASN A 113 43.87 -70.44 -96.64
N TYR A 114 44.06 -70.92 -97.88
CA TYR A 114 45.12 -70.50 -98.82
C TYR A 114 46.57 -70.71 -98.30
N ASP A 115 46.79 -71.76 -97.51
CA ASP A 115 48.02 -71.98 -96.74
C ASP A 115 48.76 -73.31 -97.03
N ALA A 116 48.47 -73.99 -98.15
CA ALA A 116 49.08 -75.28 -98.48
C ALA A 116 50.62 -75.25 -98.52
N SER A 117 51.25 -76.26 -97.90
CA SER A 117 52.71 -76.39 -97.75
C SER A 117 53.47 -76.51 -99.07
N ILE A 118 52.78 -76.96 -100.12
CA ILE A 118 53.20 -76.85 -101.52
C ILE A 118 52.22 -75.93 -102.20
N THR A 119 52.73 -74.88 -102.86
CA THR A 119 51.90 -73.87 -103.52
C THR A 119 51.04 -74.51 -104.62
N PRO A 120 49.69 -74.37 -104.58
CA PRO A 120 48.81 -74.88 -105.61
C PRO A 120 49.10 -74.24 -106.99
N THR A 121 48.84 -74.99 -108.05
CA THR A 121 48.83 -74.52 -109.43
C THR A 121 47.54 -73.77 -109.75
N SER A 122 46.42 -74.18 -109.15
CA SER A 122 45.18 -73.40 -109.05
C SER A 122 44.52 -73.67 -107.69
N ALA A 123 43.73 -72.73 -107.18
CA ALA A 123 42.91 -72.92 -105.99
C ALA A 123 41.77 -71.88 -105.92
N ASP A 124 40.62 -72.31 -105.44
CA ASP A 124 39.55 -71.45 -104.93
C ASP A 124 39.15 -71.87 -103.51
N ASP A 125 38.04 -71.35 -102.99
CA ASP A 125 37.57 -71.60 -101.63
C ASP A 125 37.23 -73.08 -101.36
N HIS A 126 36.98 -73.90 -102.40
CA HIS A 126 36.51 -75.28 -102.30
C HIS A 126 37.24 -76.31 -103.19
N HIS A 127 38.04 -75.90 -104.18
CA HIS A 127 38.84 -76.80 -105.04
C HIS A 127 40.31 -76.37 -105.09
N ILE A 128 41.24 -77.32 -105.01
CA ILE A 128 42.69 -77.07 -104.96
C ILE A 128 43.43 -78.02 -105.91
N GLU A 129 44.33 -77.52 -106.75
CA GLU A 129 45.10 -78.32 -107.73
C GLU A 129 46.61 -78.11 -107.60
N TRP A 130 47.42 -79.15 -107.75
CA TRP A 130 48.88 -79.11 -107.73
C TRP A 130 49.52 -79.85 -108.90
N SER A 131 50.55 -79.25 -109.49
CA SER A 131 51.54 -79.94 -110.33
C SER A 131 52.85 -80.11 -109.55
N LEU A 132 53.18 -81.34 -109.19
CA LEU A 132 54.26 -81.69 -108.26
C LEU A 132 55.58 -82.03 -108.95
N GLY A 133 55.59 -82.10 -110.29
CA GLY A 133 56.77 -82.49 -111.07
C GLY A 133 57.10 -83.98 -110.96
N SER A 134 58.33 -84.36 -111.29
CA SER A 134 58.76 -85.77 -111.34
C SER A 134 58.94 -86.38 -109.96
N LEU A 135 58.49 -87.62 -109.77
CA LEU A 135 58.59 -88.38 -108.52
C LEU A 135 59.21 -89.76 -108.78
N ASN A 136 60.42 -90.02 -108.26
CA ASN A 136 61.13 -91.27 -108.53
C ASN A 136 60.47 -92.46 -107.82
N ALA A 137 60.79 -93.67 -108.26
CA ALA A 137 60.30 -94.91 -107.63
C ALA A 137 60.71 -94.98 -106.14
N GLY A 138 59.73 -95.09 -105.25
CA GLY A 138 59.90 -95.12 -103.80
C GLY A 138 59.91 -93.75 -103.10
N ASP A 139 59.89 -92.63 -103.84
CA ASP A 139 59.82 -91.30 -103.25
C ASP A 139 58.38 -90.91 -102.84
N THR A 140 58.27 -90.04 -101.84
CA THR A 140 57.01 -89.51 -101.28
C THR A 140 56.96 -87.99 -101.34
N VAL A 141 55.79 -87.43 -101.64
CA VAL A 141 55.46 -86.00 -101.44
C VAL A 141 54.41 -85.88 -100.35
N THR A 142 54.48 -84.84 -99.53
CA THR A 142 53.47 -84.54 -98.51
C THR A 142 53.00 -83.10 -98.65
N ILE A 143 51.69 -82.93 -98.77
CA ILE A 143 50.99 -81.64 -98.78
C ILE A 143 50.23 -81.53 -97.47
N THR A 144 50.27 -80.36 -96.82
CA THR A 144 49.42 -80.04 -95.66
C THR A 144 48.80 -78.68 -95.86
N PHE A 145 47.52 -78.51 -95.50
CA PHE A 145 46.79 -77.26 -95.64
C PHE A 145 45.66 -77.17 -94.59
N SER A 146 45.07 -76.00 -94.37
CA SER A 146 43.97 -75.83 -93.42
C SER A 146 42.69 -75.26 -94.05
N THR A 147 41.57 -75.50 -93.37
CA THR A 147 40.25 -74.97 -93.74
C THR A 147 39.50 -74.45 -92.52
N SER A 148 38.72 -73.41 -92.71
CA SER A 148 37.79 -72.90 -91.70
C SER A 148 36.42 -73.58 -91.79
N VAL A 149 35.83 -73.97 -90.66
CA VAL A 149 34.48 -74.55 -90.58
C VAL A 149 33.45 -73.42 -90.56
N THR A 150 32.85 -73.11 -91.71
CA THR A 150 31.98 -71.93 -91.87
C THR A 150 30.50 -72.21 -91.61
N ASN A 151 30.05 -73.46 -91.73
CA ASN A 151 28.67 -73.89 -91.51
C ASN A 151 28.60 -75.27 -90.85
N THR A 152 27.40 -75.68 -90.42
CA THR A 152 27.14 -77.07 -89.98
C THR A 152 26.95 -77.99 -91.19
N GLY A 153 27.50 -79.21 -91.14
CA GLY A 153 27.40 -80.19 -92.22
C GLY A 153 27.97 -81.56 -91.83
N ASP A 154 27.83 -82.53 -92.73
CA ASP A 154 28.26 -83.94 -92.57
C ASP A 154 28.58 -84.49 -93.98
N ASP A 155 29.87 -84.58 -94.32
CA ASP A 155 30.35 -84.97 -95.67
C ASP A 155 31.84 -85.39 -95.63
N PHE A 156 32.37 -85.87 -96.76
CA PHE A 156 33.78 -86.22 -96.93
C PHE A 156 34.58 -85.10 -97.61
N ASN A 157 35.85 -84.95 -97.23
CA ASN A 157 36.86 -84.19 -97.97
C ASN A 157 37.80 -85.18 -98.67
N SER A 158 38.04 -85.05 -99.98
CA SER A 158 38.74 -86.06 -100.78
C SER A 158 39.88 -85.51 -101.64
N ALA A 159 41.01 -86.22 -101.65
CA ALA A 159 42.19 -85.97 -102.46
C ALA A 159 42.34 -87.01 -103.57
N ASN A 160 42.83 -86.60 -104.75
CA ASN A 160 43.11 -87.47 -105.90
C ASN A 160 44.48 -87.11 -106.48
N ALA A 161 45.30 -88.09 -106.88
CA ALA A 161 46.59 -87.82 -107.54
C ALA A 161 46.91 -88.81 -108.66
N CYS A 162 47.52 -88.29 -109.74
CA CYS A 162 47.86 -89.00 -110.96
C CYS A 162 49.37 -88.85 -111.29
N GLY A 163 50.08 -89.97 -111.40
CA GLY A 163 51.48 -90.04 -111.83
C GLY A 163 51.64 -90.48 -113.28
N TYR A 164 52.57 -89.87 -114.03
CA TYR A 164 52.77 -90.08 -115.47
C TYR A 164 54.20 -90.52 -115.82
N TYR A 165 54.38 -91.59 -116.58
CA TYR A 165 55.69 -92.28 -116.78
C TYR A 165 55.93 -92.78 -118.21
N SER A 166 57.17 -93.12 -118.59
CA SER A 166 57.54 -93.55 -119.96
C SER A 166 58.34 -94.86 -119.99
N LEU A 167 58.07 -95.72 -120.98
CA LEU A 167 58.79 -96.99 -121.22
C LEU A 167 59.51 -96.99 -122.58
N ASN A 168 60.84 -97.06 -122.56
CA ASN A 168 61.67 -97.07 -123.78
C ASN A 168 61.50 -98.38 -124.59
N LYS A 169 60.76 -98.33 -125.70
CA LYS A 169 60.78 -99.36 -126.78
C LYS A 169 61.12 -98.74 -128.13
N ASN A 170 62.08 -99.36 -128.82
CA ASN A 170 62.55 -98.95 -130.14
C ASN A 170 61.68 -99.47 -131.29
N ASN A 171 61.76 -98.76 -132.42
CA ASN A 171 61.47 -99.17 -133.81
C ASN A 171 60.04 -99.10 -134.42
N ILE A 172 59.96 -98.17 -135.38
CA ILE A 172 59.45 -98.37 -136.76
C ILE A 172 57.92 -98.38 -136.99
N LEU A 173 57.07 -98.85 -136.08
CA LEU A 173 55.61 -98.88 -136.37
C LEU A 173 54.93 -97.49 -136.37
N GLN A 174 55.30 -96.56 -135.50
CA GLN A 174 54.64 -95.23 -135.45
C GLN A 174 54.92 -94.36 -136.69
N LYS A 175 56.01 -94.59 -137.43
CA LYS A 175 56.40 -93.77 -138.60
C LYS A 175 55.59 -94.09 -139.87
N ILE A 176 54.69 -95.06 -139.82
CA ILE A 176 53.78 -95.44 -140.91
C ILE A 176 52.37 -94.86 -140.67
N LEU A 177 51.92 -94.72 -139.42
CA LEU A 177 50.57 -94.25 -139.11
C LEU A 177 50.38 -92.74 -139.31
N SER A 178 51.42 -91.92 -139.12
CA SER A 178 51.37 -90.46 -139.35
C SER A 178 51.03 -90.10 -140.80
N ASN A 179 51.45 -90.93 -141.76
CA ASN A 179 51.31 -90.64 -143.19
C ASN A 179 49.96 -91.07 -143.78
N LEU A 180 49.10 -91.76 -143.01
CA LEU A 180 47.73 -92.07 -143.45
C LEU A 180 46.72 -91.00 -143.02
N LEU A 181 46.94 -90.30 -141.90
CA LEU A 181 45.94 -89.42 -141.31
C LEU A 181 45.82 -88.06 -142.02
N ASP A 182 46.89 -87.58 -142.65
CA ASP A 182 46.84 -86.40 -143.54
C ASP A 182 46.08 -86.64 -144.86
N CYS A 183 45.74 -87.89 -145.18
CA CYS A 183 44.90 -88.21 -146.34
C CYS A 183 43.41 -87.91 -146.09
N LEU A 184 42.92 -88.04 -144.84
CA LEU A 184 41.49 -87.88 -144.51
C LEU A 184 41.07 -86.43 -144.23
N LYS A 185 41.98 -85.56 -143.79
CA LYS A 185 41.70 -84.13 -143.57
C LYS A 185 41.26 -83.39 -144.84
N ASN A 186 41.65 -83.88 -146.02
CA ASN A 186 41.39 -83.25 -147.32
C ASN A 186 40.00 -83.56 -147.95
N ILE A 187 39.15 -84.40 -147.33
CA ILE A 187 37.89 -84.83 -147.96
C ILE A 187 36.63 -84.32 -147.23
N PHE A 188 36.64 -84.20 -145.90
CA PHE A 188 35.41 -83.92 -145.13
C PHE A 188 35.39 -82.64 -144.29
N ASN A 189 36.53 -81.97 -144.08
CA ASN A 189 36.64 -80.62 -143.47
C ASN A 189 35.67 -80.32 -142.29
N LEU A 190 35.52 -81.29 -141.38
CA LEU A 190 34.72 -81.21 -140.16
C LEU A 190 35.65 -81.12 -138.96
N ASN A 191 35.34 -80.21 -138.04
CA ASN A 191 36.17 -79.91 -136.88
C ASN A 191 35.60 -80.59 -135.62
N LEU A 192 36.36 -81.50 -135.03
CA LEU A 192 36.05 -82.22 -133.80
C LEU A 192 37.34 -82.46 -133.01
N ASP A 193 37.32 -82.20 -131.70
CA ASP A 193 38.22 -82.79 -130.70
C ASP A 193 38.22 -84.34 -130.81
N PRO A 194 39.23 -85.11 -130.31
CA PRO A 194 39.97 -84.86 -129.05
C PRO A 194 41.44 -85.37 -129.05
N ILE A 195 41.97 -85.65 -127.85
CA ILE A 195 43.15 -86.50 -127.54
C ILE A 195 44.52 -85.93 -127.97
N TYR A 196 45.23 -85.32 -127.01
CA TYR A 196 46.70 -85.23 -127.01
C TYR A 196 47.28 -85.62 -125.63
N ARG A 197 47.03 -86.88 -125.24
CA ARG A 197 47.89 -87.64 -124.32
C ARG A 197 48.60 -88.74 -125.11
N VAL A 198 49.81 -89.09 -124.70
CA VAL A 198 50.68 -90.09 -125.35
C VAL A 198 51.22 -89.70 -126.75
N LEU A 199 52.16 -88.75 -126.76
CA LEU A 199 53.45 -89.04 -127.39
C LEU A 199 54.51 -89.14 -126.29
N GLY A 200 54.43 -90.20 -125.48
CA GLY A 200 55.55 -90.63 -124.64
C GLY A 200 55.26 -91.11 -123.24
N SER A 201 54.10 -90.84 -122.62
CA SER A 201 53.84 -91.24 -121.23
C SER A 201 52.42 -91.73 -120.93
N ASP A 202 52.35 -92.85 -120.20
CA ASP A 202 51.14 -93.46 -119.64
C ASP A 202 50.85 -92.88 -118.23
N SER A 203 49.65 -93.13 -117.69
CA SER A 203 49.20 -92.63 -116.36
C SER A 203 48.82 -93.75 -115.39
N ILE A 204 48.91 -93.48 -114.08
CA ILE A 204 48.15 -94.18 -113.03
C ILE A 204 47.70 -93.16 -111.97
N CYS A 205 46.53 -93.36 -111.35
CA CYS A 205 45.96 -92.46 -110.36
C CYS A 205 45.42 -93.23 -109.16
N ASP A 206 45.33 -92.57 -108.01
CA ASP A 206 44.76 -93.07 -106.76
C ASP A 206 44.12 -91.93 -105.93
N CYS A 207 43.20 -92.23 -105.02
CA CYS A 207 42.45 -91.23 -104.24
C CYS A 207 42.01 -91.72 -102.85
N ASP A 208 41.93 -90.79 -101.90
CA ASP A 208 41.56 -91.05 -100.49
C ASP A 208 40.80 -89.87 -99.86
N GLY A 209 40.04 -90.12 -98.79
CA GLY A 209 39.08 -89.16 -98.25
C GLY A 209 38.78 -89.31 -96.75
N VAL A 210 38.42 -88.19 -96.11
CA VAL A 210 38.26 -88.05 -94.66
C VAL A 210 36.85 -87.57 -94.31
N HIS A 211 36.20 -88.18 -93.32
CA HIS A 211 34.81 -87.87 -92.93
C HIS A 211 34.71 -86.74 -91.88
N ILE A 212 33.79 -85.79 -92.05
CA ILE A 212 33.76 -84.56 -91.24
C ILE A 212 32.34 -84.16 -90.85
N ILE A 213 32.10 -83.94 -89.55
CA ILE A 213 30.79 -83.55 -88.98
C ILE A 213 30.92 -82.22 -88.20
N ALA A 214 30.17 -81.18 -88.55
CA ALA A 214 30.24 -79.83 -87.96
C ALA A 214 28.97 -79.38 -87.20
N ARG A 215 29.10 -78.84 -85.97
CA ARG A 215 27.99 -78.49 -85.02
C ARG A 215 28.10 -77.07 -84.40
N LYS A 216 27.18 -76.68 -83.50
CA LYS A 216 27.17 -75.35 -82.79
C LYS A 216 26.98 -75.51 -81.26
N TYR A 217 27.47 -74.54 -80.46
CA TYR A 217 27.30 -74.42 -79.00
C TYR A 217 26.00 -73.70 -78.56
N THR A 218 25.60 -73.85 -77.28
CA THR A 218 24.43 -73.22 -76.60
C THR A 218 24.82 -72.63 -75.24
N GLN A 219 24.09 -71.63 -74.73
CA GLN A 219 24.39 -70.87 -73.49
C GLN A 219 23.11 -70.52 -72.67
N PRO A 220 22.81 -71.26 -71.58
CA PRO A 220 21.73 -70.90 -70.65
C PRO A 220 22.16 -69.78 -69.67
N ASN A 221 21.27 -68.84 -69.34
CA ASN A 221 21.53 -67.81 -68.32
C ASN A 221 20.23 -67.26 -67.70
N ILE A 222 20.22 -66.98 -66.40
CA ILE A 222 19.12 -66.30 -65.70
C ILE A 222 19.64 -65.02 -65.04
N GLN A 223 18.80 -64.00 -64.92
CA GLN A 223 19.07 -62.83 -64.11
C GLN A 223 17.89 -62.50 -63.20
N ILE A 224 18.16 -62.03 -61.99
CA ILE A 224 17.19 -61.41 -61.09
C ILE A 224 17.64 -60.00 -60.72
N THR A 225 16.70 -59.06 -60.67
CA THR A 225 16.94 -57.77 -60.02
C THR A 225 15.89 -57.53 -58.94
N LYS A 226 16.33 -56.96 -57.81
CA LYS A 226 15.52 -56.67 -56.64
C LYS A 226 15.62 -55.18 -56.31
N LYS A 227 14.48 -54.55 -56.06
CA LYS A 227 14.40 -53.15 -55.60
C LYS A 227 13.35 -53.01 -54.50
N VAL A 228 13.53 -52.00 -53.65
CA VAL A 228 12.53 -51.51 -52.71
C VAL A 228 11.95 -50.18 -53.21
N LYS A 229 10.73 -49.84 -52.82
CA LYS A 229 10.08 -48.60 -53.20
C LYS A 229 10.35 -47.48 -52.18
N GLU A 230 10.83 -46.35 -52.66
CA GLU A 230 10.98 -45.11 -51.89
C GLU A 230 10.42 -43.93 -52.70
N ASN A 231 9.53 -43.12 -52.12
CA ASN A 231 8.98 -41.92 -52.77
C ASN A 231 8.44 -42.17 -54.21
N ASN A 232 7.77 -43.31 -54.42
CA ASN A 232 7.29 -43.84 -55.72
C ASN A 232 8.35 -44.26 -56.74
N ASN A 233 9.64 -44.26 -56.38
CA ASN A 233 10.74 -44.78 -57.20
C ASN A 233 11.21 -46.13 -56.69
N TRP A 234 11.84 -46.94 -57.56
CA TRP A 234 12.47 -48.21 -57.19
C TRP A 234 13.97 -48.00 -56.98
N VAL A 235 14.45 -48.31 -55.77
CA VAL A 235 15.81 -48.05 -55.29
C VAL A 235 16.44 -49.31 -54.68
N ASP A 236 17.76 -49.30 -54.50
CA ASP A 236 18.54 -50.40 -53.92
C ASP A 236 18.43 -50.51 -52.39
N GLY A 237 17.98 -49.44 -51.72
CA GLY A 237 17.70 -49.47 -50.30
C GLY A 237 16.95 -48.24 -49.81
N THR A 238 16.38 -48.32 -48.61
CA THR A 238 15.61 -47.22 -48.00
C THR A 238 15.59 -47.31 -46.48
N THR A 239 15.20 -46.22 -45.82
CA THR A 239 14.97 -46.15 -44.36
C THR A 239 13.49 -45.93 -44.07
N VAL A 240 12.90 -46.79 -43.25
CA VAL A 240 11.49 -46.74 -42.83
C VAL A 240 11.38 -46.77 -41.31
N TYR A 241 10.18 -46.54 -40.77
CA TYR A 241 9.91 -46.63 -39.33
C TYR A 241 9.16 -47.91 -38.96
N VAL A 242 9.27 -48.32 -37.69
CA VAL A 242 8.50 -49.44 -37.15
C VAL A 242 6.99 -49.21 -37.35
N GLY A 243 6.32 -50.16 -38.00
CA GLY A 243 4.92 -50.12 -38.39
C GLY A 243 4.67 -49.80 -39.87
N ASP A 244 5.66 -49.28 -40.60
CA ASP A 244 5.54 -48.99 -42.04
C ASP A 244 5.46 -50.28 -42.88
N ASN A 245 4.82 -50.18 -44.05
CA ASN A 245 4.84 -51.23 -45.08
C ASN A 245 5.94 -50.93 -46.11
N VAL A 246 6.76 -51.93 -46.39
CA VAL A 246 7.87 -51.90 -47.35
C VAL A 246 7.45 -52.63 -48.63
N GLU A 247 7.41 -51.95 -49.77
CA GLU A 247 7.07 -52.57 -51.06
C GLU A 247 8.34 -53.01 -51.82
N PHE A 248 8.38 -54.26 -52.26
CA PHE A 248 9.47 -54.84 -53.04
C PHE A 248 9.05 -55.17 -54.48
N LYS A 249 10.03 -55.12 -55.39
CA LYS A 249 9.91 -55.58 -56.78
C LYS A 249 11.05 -56.52 -57.13
N LEU A 250 10.73 -57.69 -57.65
CA LEU A 250 11.65 -58.60 -58.31
C LEU A 250 11.37 -58.61 -59.82
N VAL A 251 12.40 -58.62 -60.64
CA VAL A 251 12.31 -58.92 -62.09
C VAL A 251 13.24 -60.07 -62.39
N VAL A 252 12.70 -61.17 -62.92
CA VAL A 252 13.45 -62.37 -63.28
C VAL A 252 13.40 -62.55 -64.80
N GLU A 253 14.54 -62.73 -65.45
CA GLU A 253 14.68 -62.76 -66.90
C GLU A 253 15.58 -63.93 -67.35
N ASN A 254 15.16 -64.68 -68.36
CA ASN A 254 16.02 -65.67 -69.03
C ASN A 254 16.79 -64.96 -70.16
N THR A 255 18.05 -64.66 -69.90
CA THR A 255 18.94 -63.96 -70.84
C THR A 255 19.79 -64.91 -71.69
N GLY A 256 19.63 -66.22 -71.53
CA GLY A 256 20.29 -67.25 -72.35
C GLY A 256 19.61 -67.52 -73.69
N ASP A 257 20.25 -68.29 -74.56
CA ASP A 257 19.74 -68.67 -75.89
C ASP A 257 18.87 -69.95 -75.91
N VAL A 258 18.50 -70.44 -74.72
CA VAL A 258 17.73 -71.67 -74.49
C VAL A 258 16.70 -71.50 -73.37
N ASP A 259 15.63 -72.28 -73.41
CA ASP A 259 14.56 -72.22 -72.40
C ASP A 259 15.01 -72.81 -71.05
N LEU A 260 14.67 -72.13 -69.95
CA LEU A 260 14.90 -72.62 -68.59
C LEU A 260 13.62 -73.25 -68.04
N THR A 261 13.74 -74.48 -67.52
CA THR A 261 12.62 -75.21 -66.89
C THR A 261 12.74 -75.19 -65.37
N ASN A 262 11.64 -75.46 -64.66
CA ASN A 262 11.59 -75.47 -63.19
C ASN A 262 12.12 -74.16 -62.56
N VAL A 263 11.79 -73.01 -63.16
CA VAL A 263 12.23 -71.72 -62.65
C VAL A 263 11.56 -71.45 -61.32
N GLU A 264 12.36 -71.24 -60.28
CA GLU A 264 11.94 -70.98 -58.92
C GLU A 264 12.61 -69.72 -58.39
N VAL A 265 11.87 -68.92 -57.61
CA VAL A 265 12.37 -67.72 -56.95
C VAL A 265 12.16 -67.88 -55.46
N VAL A 266 13.19 -67.63 -54.65
CA VAL A 266 13.13 -67.62 -53.18
C VAL A 266 13.54 -66.23 -52.69
N ASP A 267 12.72 -65.60 -51.86
CA ASP A 267 12.96 -64.31 -51.22
C ASP A 267 13.01 -64.51 -49.69
N ILE A 268 14.06 -63.99 -49.04
CA ILE A 268 14.31 -64.15 -47.61
C ILE A 268 14.32 -62.77 -46.96
N LEU A 269 13.22 -62.45 -46.28
CA LEU A 269 13.06 -61.23 -45.51
C LEU A 269 13.93 -61.28 -44.24
N PRO A 270 14.65 -60.21 -43.89
CA PRO A 270 15.35 -60.11 -42.62
C PRO A 270 14.35 -60.11 -41.46
N PHE A 271 14.79 -60.56 -40.28
CA PHE A 271 13.90 -60.84 -39.12
C PHE A 271 12.99 -59.68 -38.68
N PHE A 272 13.38 -58.44 -39.02
CA PHE A 272 12.65 -57.22 -38.67
C PHE A 272 11.52 -56.86 -39.65
N LEU A 273 11.42 -57.54 -40.79
CA LEU A 273 10.30 -57.48 -41.72
C LEU A 273 9.45 -58.75 -41.61
N VAL A 274 8.15 -58.65 -41.86
CA VAL A 274 7.23 -59.80 -41.96
C VAL A 274 6.36 -59.66 -43.21
N TYR A 275 6.27 -60.73 -44.02
CA TYR A 275 5.50 -60.75 -45.26
C TYR A 275 4.00 -60.46 -45.04
N ASN A 276 3.41 -59.62 -45.89
CA ASN A 276 1.99 -59.24 -45.83
C ASN A 276 1.05 -60.17 -46.63
N TYR A 277 1.55 -61.28 -47.20
CA TYR A 277 0.75 -62.27 -47.94
C TYR A 277 0.00 -61.71 -49.17
N ASP A 278 0.58 -60.71 -49.84
CA ASP A 278 -0.08 -59.86 -50.85
C ASP A 278 0.58 -59.87 -52.24
N ALA A 279 1.49 -60.81 -52.52
CA ALA A 279 2.23 -60.83 -53.79
C ALA A 279 1.32 -60.90 -55.04
N ASN A 280 1.67 -60.12 -56.07
CA ASN A 280 0.92 -60.04 -57.34
C ASN A 280 0.87 -61.38 -58.11
N ILE A 281 1.90 -62.19 -57.95
CA ILE A 281 1.98 -63.59 -58.40
C ILE A 281 1.90 -64.42 -57.12
N ALA A 282 0.92 -65.34 -57.06
CA ALA A 282 0.73 -66.19 -55.89
C ALA A 282 1.98 -67.07 -55.64
N PRO A 283 2.56 -67.07 -54.43
CA PRO A 283 3.70 -67.92 -54.10
C PRO A 283 3.29 -69.40 -54.05
N SER A 284 4.23 -70.29 -54.39
CA SER A 284 4.07 -71.75 -54.23
C SER A 284 4.16 -72.15 -52.76
N SER A 285 4.93 -71.42 -51.95
CA SER A 285 4.88 -71.47 -50.48
C SER A 285 5.33 -70.15 -49.87
N ALA A 286 4.81 -69.81 -48.70
CA ALA A 286 5.22 -68.61 -47.97
C ALA A 286 5.15 -68.83 -46.45
N THR A 287 6.05 -68.15 -45.77
CA THR A 287 6.10 -67.94 -44.32
C THR A 287 6.33 -66.44 -44.07
N ASP A 288 6.33 -66.03 -42.80
CA ASP A 288 6.55 -64.63 -42.43
C ASP A 288 7.92 -64.07 -42.91
N HIS A 289 8.93 -64.94 -43.06
CA HIS A 289 10.32 -64.55 -43.41
C HIS A 289 10.88 -65.16 -44.70
N GLN A 290 10.19 -66.12 -45.32
CA GLN A 290 10.63 -66.74 -46.57
C GLN A 290 9.46 -66.95 -47.51
N ILE A 291 9.60 -66.49 -48.75
CA ILE A 291 8.60 -66.55 -49.81
C ILE A 291 9.18 -67.31 -51.00
N THR A 292 8.41 -68.19 -51.63
CA THR A 292 8.86 -69.00 -52.77
C THR A 292 7.82 -68.99 -53.88
N TRP A 293 8.26 -68.79 -55.12
CA TRP A 293 7.42 -68.84 -56.32
C TRP A 293 7.97 -69.86 -57.30
N ASN A 294 7.12 -70.75 -57.81
CA ASN A 294 7.44 -71.57 -58.97
C ASN A 294 6.86 -70.91 -60.22
N LEU A 295 7.74 -70.48 -61.13
CA LEU A 295 7.40 -69.76 -62.37
C LEU A 295 7.28 -70.70 -63.58
N GLY A 296 7.55 -72.01 -63.42
CA GLY A 296 7.44 -73.02 -64.47
C GLY A 296 8.58 -72.94 -65.48
N THR A 297 8.24 -72.79 -66.76
CA THR A 297 9.22 -72.58 -67.84
C THR A 297 9.32 -71.09 -68.17
N LEU A 298 10.55 -70.59 -68.27
CA LEU A 298 10.87 -69.25 -68.74
C LEU A 298 11.63 -69.38 -70.07
N ASN A 299 10.96 -69.03 -71.17
CA ASN A 299 11.54 -69.18 -72.51
C ASN A 299 12.73 -68.22 -72.71
N SER A 300 13.60 -68.47 -73.68
CA SER A 300 14.68 -67.53 -74.02
C SER A 300 14.12 -66.12 -74.30
N GLY A 301 14.61 -65.12 -73.57
CA GLY A 301 14.16 -63.72 -73.65
C GLY A 301 12.89 -63.36 -72.88
N ASP A 302 12.23 -64.30 -72.19
CA ASP A 302 11.08 -64.00 -71.33
C ASP A 302 11.50 -63.42 -69.98
N SER A 303 10.67 -62.53 -69.42
CA SER A 303 10.77 -62.07 -68.03
C SER A 303 9.47 -62.20 -67.23
N ARG A 304 9.58 -62.14 -65.90
CA ARG A 304 8.47 -62.14 -64.93
C ARG A 304 8.73 -61.05 -63.88
N VAL A 305 7.67 -60.38 -63.42
CA VAL A 305 7.74 -59.31 -62.42
C VAL A 305 6.90 -59.68 -61.21
N ILE A 306 7.56 -59.81 -60.05
CA ILE A 306 6.93 -60.05 -58.76
C ILE A 306 6.91 -58.73 -57.99
N LEU A 307 5.78 -58.40 -57.38
CA LEU A 307 5.57 -57.27 -56.48
C LEU A 307 4.93 -57.81 -55.20
N PHE A 308 5.45 -57.45 -54.04
CA PHE A 308 4.92 -57.88 -52.73
C PHE A 308 5.29 -56.87 -51.64
N THR A 309 4.65 -56.93 -50.47
CA THR A 309 4.98 -56.03 -49.35
C THR A 309 5.27 -56.78 -48.05
N ALA A 310 6.00 -56.12 -47.14
CA ALA A 310 6.29 -56.63 -45.81
C ALA A 310 6.14 -55.51 -44.76
N ASN A 311 5.65 -55.82 -43.56
CA ASN A 311 5.56 -54.85 -42.46
C ASN A 311 6.86 -54.80 -41.64
N ALA A 312 7.29 -53.59 -41.28
CA ALA A 312 8.46 -53.32 -40.45
C ALA A 312 8.13 -53.46 -38.95
N ASN A 313 8.11 -54.70 -38.44
CA ASN A 313 7.62 -55.02 -37.09
C ASN A 313 8.56 -54.62 -35.94
N THR A 314 9.86 -54.45 -36.18
CA THR A 314 10.84 -54.05 -35.15
C THR A 314 12.02 -53.31 -35.79
N THR A 315 12.84 -52.63 -34.99
CA THR A 315 14.07 -52.00 -35.48
C THR A 315 15.08 -53.02 -35.95
N GLY A 316 15.78 -52.71 -37.04
CA GLY A 316 16.84 -53.55 -37.59
C GLY A 316 17.49 -52.90 -38.80
N ASP A 317 18.58 -53.48 -39.25
CA ASP A 317 19.35 -53.01 -40.40
C ASP A 317 19.90 -54.23 -41.13
N GLY A 318 19.68 -54.32 -42.45
CA GLY A 318 20.09 -55.49 -43.23
C GLY A 318 19.34 -55.69 -44.54
N ASP A 319 19.80 -56.68 -45.29
CA ASP A 319 19.35 -56.92 -46.67
C ASP A 319 18.19 -57.91 -46.72
N ASN A 320 17.20 -57.62 -47.56
CA ASN A 320 16.32 -58.66 -48.10
C ASN A 320 16.99 -59.23 -49.37
N ASN A 321 17.17 -60.55 -49.43
CA ASN A 321 17.83 -61.26 -50.52
C ASN A 321 16.83 -62.10 -51.33
N ALA A 322 16.89 -62.02 -52.66
CA ALA A 322 16.13 -62.88 -53.56
C ALA A 322 17.05 -63.65 -54.50
N THR A 323 16.79 -64.95 -54.66
CA THR A 323 17.52 -65.85 -55.56
C THR A 323 16.55 -66.43 -56.59
N ALA A 324 16.89 -66.39 -57.87
CA ALA A 324 16.19 -67.10 -58.92
C ALA A 324 17.05 -68.26 -59.44
N GLN A 325 16.47 -69.45 -59.55
CA GLN A 325 17.12 -70.64 -60.09
C GLN A 325 16.28 -71.26 -61.22
N GLY A 326 16.93 -71.90 -62.20
CA GLY A 326 16.28 -72.64 -63.29
C GLY A 326 17.14 -73.81 -63.76
N THR A 327 16.55 -74.75 -64.50
CA THR A 327 17.19 -75.99 -64.96
C THR A 327 17.32 -76.04 -66.48
N TYR A 328 18.54 -76.32 -66.97
CA TYR A 328 18.84 -76.65 -68.36
C TYR A 328 19.79 -77.86 -68.42
N ASN A 329 19.49 -78.90 -69.21
CA ASN A 329 20.29 -80.13 -69.34
C ASN A 329 20.76 -80.74 -67.99
N CYS A 330 19.88 -80.77 -66.98
CA CYS A 330 20.17 -81.22 -65.61
C CYS A 330 21.19 -80.37 -64.81
N HIS A 331 21.58 -79.20 -65.32
CA HIS A 331 22.35 -78.20 -64.59
C HIS A 331 21.43 -77.10 -64.04
N THR A 332 21.68 -76.69 -62.80
CA THR A 332 21.07 -75.49 -62.21
C THR A 332 21.81 -74.25 -62.69
N ILE A 333 21.04 -73.23 -63.07
CA ILE A 333 21.48 -71.88 -63.40
C ILE A 333 20.83 -70.97 -62.37
N GLU A 334 21.61 -70.15 -61.66
CA GLU A 334 21.12 -69.32 -60.55
C GLU A 334 21.68 -67.90 -60.62
N ASP A 335 20.91 -66.95 -60.11
CA ASP A 335 21.32 -65.56 -59.87
C ASP A 335 20.64 -65.02 -58.60
N SER A 336 21.21 -63.99 -57.97
CA SER A 336 20.68 -63.40 -56.73
C SER A 336 20.90 -61.90 -56.64
N ASP A 337 19.91 -61.16 -56.14
CA ASP A 337 20.00 -59.73 -55.90
C ASP A 337 19.33 -59.32 -54.58
N THR A 338 19.77 -58.19 -54.01
CA THR A 338 19.46 -57.73 -52.66
C THR A 338 18.87 -56.33 -52.64
N ALA A 339 18.04 -56.01 -51.65
CA ALA A 339 17.68 -54.63 -51.32
C ALA A 339 17.87 -54.36 -49.82
N HIS A 340 18.57 -53.28 -49.49
CA HIS A 340 18.99 -52.93 -48.13
C HIS A 340 17.93 -52.12 -47.38
N ILE A 341 17.55 -52.54 -46.18
CA ILE A 341 16.48 -51.91 -45.40
C ILE A 341 16.96 -51.58 -43.99
N THR A 342 16.85 -50.29 -43.63
CA THR A 342 17.01 -49.83 -42.25
C THR A 342 15.64 -49.50 -41.66
N VAL A 343 15.25 -50.17 -40.57
CA VAL A 343 14.04 -49.86 -39.80
C VAL A 343 14.43 -49.13 -38.52
N GLN A 344 13.98 -47.88 -38.38
CA GLN A 344 14.21 -47.04 -37.21
C GLN A 344 12.95 -46.94 -36.33
N GLN A 345 13.12 -46.59 -35.05
CA GLN A 345 11.99 -46.29 -34.17
C GLN A 345 11.77 -44.78 -34.10
N THR A 346 10.52 -44.34 -34.26
CA THR A 346 10.14 -42.94 -34.07
C THR A 346 10.32 -42.56 -32.60
N LEU A 347 11.14 -41.54 -32.32
CA LEU A 347 11.34 -41.03 -30.96
C LEU A 347 10.18 -40.11 -30.56
N THR A 348 9.38 -40.58 -29.61
CA THR A 348 8.23 -39.86 -29.04
C THR A 348 8.52 -39.57 -27.56
N PRO A 349 8.89 -38.32 -27.19
CA PRO A 349 8.89 -37.92 -25.79
C PRO A 349 7.45 -37.91 -25.27
N ASP A 350 7.26 -38.36 -24.05
CA ASP A 350 6.00 -38.31 -23.33
C ASP A 350 6.29 -38.33 -21.83
N VAL A 351 5.44 -37.70 -21.02
CA VAL A 351 5.64 -37.59 -19.58
C VAL A 351 4.31 -37.79 -18.86
N LYS A 352 4.38 -38.51 -17.74
CA LYS A 352 3.24 -38.68 -16.84
C LYS A 352 3.61 -38.23 -15.43
N ILE A 353 2.70 -37.55 -14.76
CA ILE A 353 2.82 -37.21 -13.34
C ILE A 353 1.69 -37.86 -12.54
N VAL A 354 2.00 -38.29 -11.32
CA VAL A 354 1.02 -38.86 -10.38
C VAL A 354 1.22 -38.23 -9.00
N LYS A 355 0.15 -37.71 -8.41
CA LYS A 355 0.11 -37.10 -7.08
C LYS A 355 -0.76 -37.92 -6.14
N LYS A 356 -0.27 -38.18 -4.93
CA LYS A 356 -1.04 -38.85 -3.86
C LYS A 356 -0.76 -38.21 -2.50
N ILE A 357 -1.66 -38.43 -1.54
CA ILE A 357 -1.54 -38.02 -0.14
C ILE A 357 -1.39 -39.26 0.75
N TRP A 358 -0.62 -39.17 1.83
CA TRP A 358 -0.49 -40.24 2.82
C TRP A 358 -1.61 -40.17 3.86
N ASN A 359 -2.36 -41.27 4.06
CA ASN A 359 -3.43 -41.36 5.05
C ASN A 359 -3.05 -42.08 6.37
N GLY A 360 -1.76 -42.24 6.64
CA GLY A 360 -1.25 -43.05 7.76
C GLY A 360 -1.02 -44.54 7.42
N SER A 361 -1.71 -45.07 6.41
CA SER A 361 -1.63 -46.50 6.01
C SER A 361 -1.24 -46.73 4.55
N GLY A 362 -1.50 -45.76 3.66
CA GLY A 362 -1.28 -45.86 2.23
C GLY A 362 -1.35 -44.51 1.53
N TRP A 363 -1.06 -44.53 0.23
CA TRP A 363 -1.14 -43.37 -0.66
C TRP A 363 -2.50 -43.34 -1.35
N VAL A 364 -3.24 -42.25 -1.17
CA VAL A 364 -4.64 -42.06 -1.61
C VAL A 364 -4.83 -40.76 -2.40
N ASP A 365 -5.94 -40.69 -3.14
CA ASP A 365 -6.34 -39.52 -3.95
C ASP A 365 -7.07 -38.43 -3.17
N ASN A 366 -7.64 -38.76 -2.01
CA ASN A 366 -8.34 -37.82 -1.15
C ASN A 366 -8.12 -38.12 0.34
N ILE A 367 -8.15 -37.07 1.16
CA ILE A 367 -8.10 -37.19 2.62
C ILE A 367 -9.05 -36.17 3.27
N THR A 368 -9.51 -36.49 4.48
CA THR A 368 -10.06 -35.50 5.42
C THR A 368 -9.20 -35.48 6.67
N ILE A 369 -8.75 -34.29 7.07
CA ILE A 369 -7.85 -34.02 8.20
C ILE A 369 -8.40 -32.86 9.04
N ASN A 370 -7.74 -32.53 10.15
CA ASN A 370 -8.08 -31.37 10.96
C ASN A 370 -7.08 -30.23 10.77
N ILE A 371 -7.49 -29.01 11.15
CA ILE A 371 -6.56 -27.87 11.31
C ILE A 371 -5.43 -28.28 12.27
N GLY A 372 -4.20 -27.93 11.92
CA GLY A 372 -2.99 -28.25 12.68
C GLY A 372 -2.36 -29.62 12.35
N ASP A 373 -3.00 -30.45 11.53
CA ASP A 373 -2.39 -31.70 11.05
C ASP A 373 -1.36 -31.41 9.93
N ASP A 374 -0.21 -32.09 9.97
CA ASP A 374 0.74 -32.14 8.85
C ASP A 374 0.38 -33.31 7.91
N ILE A 375 0.16 -33.03 6.62
CA ILE A 375 -0.04 -34.06 5.59
C ILE A 375 1.13 -34.21 4.66
N LYS A 376 1.42 -35.46 4.27
CA LYS A 376 2.50 -35.80 3.34
C LYS A 376 1.97 -36.05 1.93
N PHE A 377 2.51 -35.33 0.96
CA PHE A 377 2.30 -35.56 -0.47
C PHE A 377 3.40 -36.45 -1.05
N LYS A 378 3.06 -37.17 -2.13
CA LYS A 378 3.99 -37.86 -3.03
C LYS A 378 3.67 -37.48 -4.47
N ILE A 379 4.66 -36.93 -5.15
CA ILE A 379 4.68 -36.71 -6.60
C ILE A 379 5.56 -37.79 -7.22
N THR A 380 5.12 -38.40 -8.31
CA THR A 380 5.91 -39.34 -9.12
C THR A 380 5.87 -38.87 -10.57
N VAL A 381 7.01 -38.46 -11.12
CA VAL A 381 7.17 -38.13 -12.55
C VAL A 381 7.74 -39.34 -13.26
N ILE A 382 7.15 -39.73 -14.38
CA ILE A 382 7.50 -40.93 -15.15
C ILE A 382 7.72 -40.49 -16.60
N ASN A 383 8.84 -40.88 -17.20
CA ASN A 383 9.02 -40.75 -18.64
C ASN A 383 8.30 -41.92 -19.33
N THR A 384 7.10 -41.66 -19.85
CA THR A 384 6.29 -42.63 -20.59
C THR A 384 6.65 -42.71 -22.07
N GLY A 385 7.51 -41.81 -22.55
CA GLY A 385 8.07 -41.85 -23.89
C GLY A 385 9.15 -42.91 -24.09
N ASN A 386 9.54 -43.13 -25.34
CA ASN A 386 10.62 -44.06 -25.72
C ASN A 386 11.99 -43.36 -25.91
N THR A 387 12.11 -42.11 -25.46
CA THR A 387 13.31 -41.27 -25.59
C THR A 387 13.55 -40.51 -24.27
N PRO A 388 14.81 -40.25 -23.86
CA PRO A 388 15.08 -39.53 -22.61
C PRO A 388 14.51 -38.09 -22.62
N LEU A 389 14.06 -37.61 -21.46
CA LEU A 389 13.70 -36.21 -21.25
C LEU A 389 14.95 -35.51 -20.69
N ASP A 390 15.80 -35.03 -21.61
CA ASP A 390 17.19 -34.66 -21.34
C ASP A 390 17.43 -33.15 -21.18
N THR A 391 16.62 -32.32 -21.82
CA THR A 391 16.86 -30.87 -21.91
C THR A 391 16.41 -30.17 -20.65
N TYR A 392 15.20 -30.45 -20.18
CA TYR A 392 14.75 -30.15 -18.83
C TYR A 392 13.50 -30.97 -18.46
N VAL A 393 13.29 -31.13 -17.15
CA VAL A 393 12.07 -31.65 -16.53
C VAL A 393 11.74 -30.69 -15.40
N LYS A 394 10.67 -29.91 -15.60
CA LYS A 394 10.15 -28.90 -14.67
C LYS A 394 8.88 -29.41 -14.01
N VAL A 395 8.80 -29.34 -12.69
CA VAL A 395 7.60 -29.66 -11.90
C VAL A 395 7.21 -28.43 -11.09
N THR A 396 5.92 -28.10 -11.07
CA THR A 396 5.34 -27.06 -10.21
C THR A 396 4.16 -27.59 -9.42
N ASP A 397 4.14 -27.32 -8.12
CA ASP A 397 3.08 -27.67 -7.18
C ASP A 397 2.44 -26.39 -6.64
N ASN A 398 1.11 -26.34 -6.60
CA ASN A 398 0.36 -25.21 -6.02
C ASN A 398 -0.53 -25.72 -4.89
N LEU A 399 -0.12 -25.46 -3.65
CA LEU A 399 -0.92 -25.74 -2.47
C LEU A 399 -2.15 -24.81 -2.42
N PRO A 400 -3.34 -25.32 -2.07
CA PRO A 400 -4.49 -24.50 -1.71
C PRO A 400 -4.15 -23.56 -0.55
N SER A 401 -4.76 -22.38 -0.50
CA SER A 401 -4.50 -21.34 0.52
C SER A 401 -4.88 -21.69 1.97
N PHE A 402 -5.28 -22.95 2.22
CA PHE A 402 -5.55 -23.50 3.54
C PHE A 402 -4.46 -24.49 4.00
N LEU A 403 -3.41 -24.67 3.18
CA LEU A 403 -2.22 -25.44 3.47
C LEU A 403 -0.96 -24.60 3.25
N SER A 404 0.05 -24.75 4.11
CA SER A 404 1.37 -24.13 3.96
C SER A 404 2.49 -25.18 3.84
N TYR A 405 3.53 -24.91 3.05
CA TYR A 405 4.64 -25.84 2.82
C TYR A 405 5.62 -25.90 4.01
N ASN A 406 5.96 -27.11 4.48
CA ASN A 406 6.89 -27.31 5.61
C ASN A 406 8.39 -27.27 5.24
N TYR A 407 8.75 -26.85 4.02
CA TYR A 407 10.14 -26.72 3.55
C TYR A 407 11.00 -28.01 3.62
N ASP A 408 10.37 -29.19 3.55
CA ASP A 408 10.96 -30.50 3.86
C ASP A 408 11.08 -31.48 2.67
N ALA A 409 10.93 -31.02 1.42
CA ALA A 409 10.86 -31.89 0.26
C ALA A 409 12.11 -32.80 0.09
N SER A 410 11.86 -34.08 -0.23
CA SER A 410 12.89 -35.13 -0.36
C SER A 410 13.89 -34.90 -1.50
N ILE A 411 13.57 -34.01 -2.43
CA ILE A 411 14.48 -33.42 -3.41
C ILE A 411 14.36 -31.91 -3.22
N THR A 412 15.48 -31.23 -3.02
CA THR A 412 15.51 -29.78 -2.78
C THR A 412 14.85 -29.02 -3.94
N PRO A 413 13.81 -28.20 -3.70
CA PRO A 413 13.22 -27.35 -4.73
C PRO A 413 14.23 -26.37 -5.30
N THR A 414 14.03 -25.97 -6.56
CA THR A 414 14.76 -24.85 -7.19
C THR A 414 14.29 -23.52 -6.61
N SER A 415 13.00 -23.39 -6.32
CA SER A 415 12.41 -22.30 -5.55
C SER A 415 11.16 -22.79 -4.82
N ALA A 416 10.87 -22.21 -3.67
CA ALA A 416 9.64 -22.46 -2.93
C ALA A 416 9.25 -21.24 -2.09
N ASP A 417 7.95 -21.02 -1.97
CA ASP A 417 7.31 -20.23 -0.91
C ASP A 417 6.27 -21.10 -0.20
N ASP A 418 5.45 -20.49 0.67
CA ASP A 418 4.48 -21.23 1.49
C ASP A 418 3.41 -21.96 0.66
N HIS A 419 3.14 -21.54 -0.58
CA HIS A 419 2.07 -22.08 -1.42
C HIS A 419 2.51 -22.60 -2.79
N HIS A 420 3.69 -22.20 -3.28
CA HIS A 420 4.22 -22.58 -4.59
C HIS A 420 5.58 -23.27 -4.47
N ILE A 421 5.73 -24.44 -5.10
CA ILE A 421 6.97 -25.24 -5.07
C ILE A 421 7.39 -25.60 -6.49
N GLU A 422 8.64 -25.32 -6.86
CA GLU A 422 9.16 -25.53 -8.22
C GLU A 422 10.48 -26.32 -8.23
N TRP A 423 10.57 -27.36 -9.06
CA TRP A 423 11.79 -28.12 -9.36
C TRP A 423 12.11 -28.06 -10.85
N ASN A 424 13.24 -27.47 -11.23
CA ASN A 424 13.67 -27.33 -12.64
C ASN A 424 14.84 -28.26 -13.02
N ASN A 425 15.38 -28.99 -12.04
CA ASN A 425 16.64 -29.73 -12.11
C ASN A 425 16.45 -31.25 -12.05
N LEU A 426 15.31 -31.76 -12.55
CA LEU A 426 14.98 -33.19 -12.55
C LEU A 426 15.42 -33.94 -13.82
N ALA A 427 16.03 -33.25 -14.78
CA ALA A 427 16.62 -33.83 -15.98
C ALA A 427 18.10 -34.23 -15.75
N PRO A 428 18.64 -35.23 -16.50
CA PRO A 428 17.94 -36.04 -17.49
C PRO A 428 17.10 -37.17 -16.84
N LEU A 429 15.92 -37.46 -17.40
CA LEU A 429 15.08 -38.60 -17.02
C LEU A 429 15.03 -39.62 -18.18
N PRO A 430 15.72 -40.78 -18.08
CA PRO A 430 15.72 -41.81 -19.13
C PRO A 430 14.33 -42.36 -19.46
N ALA A 431 14.18 -42.98 -20.64
CA ALA A 431 12.92 -43.59 -21.07
C ALA A 431 12.51 -44.73 -20.12
N GLY A 432 11.27 -44.70 -19.62
CA GLY A 432 10.75 -45.65 -18.64
C GLY A 432 11.15 -45.41 -17.18
N ASP A 433 12.11 -44.50 -16.91
CA ASP A 433 12.51 -44.15 -15.54
C ASP A 433 11.48 -43.21 -14.87
N SER A 434 11.56 -43.14 -13.54
CA SER A 434 10.74 -42.23 -12.74
C SER A 434 11.49 -41.59 -11.59
N VAL A 435 11.11 -40.36 -11.25
CA VAL A 435 11.58 -39.64 -10.06
C VAL A 435 10.42 -39.43 -9.08
N THR A 436 10.68 -39.66 -7.80
CA THR A 436 9.71 -39.49 -6.72
C THR A 436 10.12 -38.33 -5.81
N ILE A 437 9.20 -37.41 -5.56
CA ILE A 437 9.34 -36.33 -4.58
C ILE A 437 8.29 -36.56 -3.50
N THR A 438 8.66 -36.43 -2.23
CA THR A 438 7.70 -36.34 -1.11
C THR A 438 7.99 -35.13 -0.26
N PHE A 439 6.96 -34.44 0.20
CA PHE A 439 7.05 -33.27 1.07
C PHE A 439 5.82 -33.22 2.00
N THR A 440 5.85 -32.43 3.06
CA THR A 440 4.71 -32.19 3.95
C THR A 440 4.18 -30.76 3.83
N ALA A 441 2.89 -30.60 4.12
CA ALA A 441 2.23 -29.32 4.26
C ALA A 441 1.36 -29.30 5.51
N HIS A 442 1.36 -28.17 6.20
CA HIS A 442 0.62 -27.91 7.42
C HIS A 442 -0.80 -27.43 7.10
N ALA A 443 -1.80 -27.83 7.89
CA ALA A 443 -3.20 -27.43 7.71
C ALA A 443 -3.55 -26.15 8.50
N ASP A 444 -3.31 -24.97 7.91
CA ASP A 444 -3.50 -23.67 8.58
C ASP A 444 -4.97 -23.34 8.87
N ASN A 445 -5.88 -23.71 7.96
CA ASN A 445 -7.27 -23.26 7.96
C ASN A 445 -8.24 -24.35 7.47
N THR A 446 -9.54 -24.17 7.72
CA THR A 446 -10.57 -24.99 7.05
C THR A 446 -10.54 -24.78 5.54
N GLY A 447 -10.73 -25.85 4.78
CA GLY A 447 -10.83 -25.77 3.34
C GLY A 447 -11.23 -27.09 2.71
N ASP A 448 -11.67 -27.04 1.45
CA ASP A 448 -12.05 -28.20 0.66
C ASP A 448 -11.57 -27.96 -0.76
N GLY A 449 -10.55 -28.69 -1.22
CA GLY A 449 -9.91 -28.39 -2.49
C GLY A 449 -8.75 -29.29 -2.89
N ASN A 450 -8.32 -29.16 -4.14
CA ASN A 450 -7.27 -29.96 -4.75
C ASN A 450 -5.91 -29.26 -4.64
N ASN A 451 -4.90 -29.95 -4.11
CA ASN A 451 -3.52 -29.60 -4.43
C ASN A 451 -3.18 -30.21 -5.81
N THR A 452 -2.75 -29.37 -6.75
CA THR A 452 -2.51 -29.75 -8.15
C THR A 452 -1.04 -29.57 -8.53
N VAL A 453 -0.45 -30.62 -9.09
CA VAL A 453 0.91 -30.63 -9.63
C VAL A 453 0.87 -30.61 -11.15
N HIS A 454 1.83 -29.92 -11.77
CA HIS A 454 2.06 -29.92 -13.22
C HIS A 454 3.50 -30.33 -13.51
N VAL A 455 3.71 -31.02 -14.63
CA VAL A 455 5.04 -31.25 -15.21
C VAL A 455 5.11 -30.65 -16.60
N THR A 456 6.27 -30.12 -16.95
CA THR A 456 6.66 -29.77 -18.33
C THR A 456 8.04 -30.37 -18.58
N ALA A 457 8.18 -31.18 -19.62
CA ALA A 457 9.43 -31.84 -19.96
C ALA A 457 9.74 -31.74 -21.45
N LYS A 458 11.01 -31.91 -21.80
CA LYS A 458 11.48 -31.73 -23.17
C LYS A 458 12.65 -32.66 -23.53
N TYR A 459 12.54 -33.30 -24.69
CA TYR A 459 13.64 -33.96 -25.38
C TYR A 459 14.16 -33.05 -26.49
N ASN A 460 15.43 -32.68 -26.42
CA ASN A 460 16.14 -31.89 -27.43
C ASN A 460 15.31 -30.66 -27.94
N CYS A 461 15.17 -30.50 -29.25
CA CYS A 461 14.43 -29.43 -29.91
C CYS A 461 12.93 -29.75 -30.17
N ASN A 462 12.41 -30.88 -29.69
CA ASN A 462 11.01 -31.25 -29.89
C ASN A 462 10.07 -30.29 -29.12
N PRO A 463 8.76 -30.22 -29.46
CA PRO A 463 7.76 -29.57 -28.62
C PRO A 463 7.78 -30.12 -27.18
N GLU A 464 7.37 -29.26 -26.24
CA GLU A 464 7.26 -29.63 -24.83
C GLU A 464 6.08 -30.57 -24.60
N VAL A 465 6.28 -31.54 -23.70
CA VAL A 465 5.23 -32.44 -23.22
C VAL A 465 4.86 -32.08 -21.78
N THR A 466 3.57 -32.14 -21.47
CA THR A 466 3.03 -31.73 -20.17
C THR A 466 1.97 -32.70 -19.68
N ASP A 467 1.94 -32.89 -18.37
CA ASP A 467 0.87 -33.61 -17.68
C ASP A 467 0.57 -32.92 -16.34
N SER A 468 -0.59 -33.21 -15.75
CA SER A 468 -0.99 -32.67 -14.45
C SER A 468 -1.87 -33.66 -13.69
N ASP A 469 -1.64 -33.75 -12.38
CA ASP A 469 -2.46 -34.58 -11.49
C ASP A 469 -2.78 -33.82 -10.20
N SER A 470 -3.80 -34.24 -9.46
CA SER A 470 -4.25 -33.54 -8.27
C SER A 470 -4.71 -34.50 -7.18
N ALA A 471 -4.49 -34.10 -5.93
CA ALA A 471 -4.93 -34.85 -4.76
C ALA A 471 -5.77 -33.94 -3.85
N HIS A 472 -6.94 -34.45 -3.45
CA HIS A 472 -7.99 -33.67 -2.80
C HIS A 472 -7.82 -33.66 -1.27
N VAL A 473 -7.81 -32.47 -0.68
CA VAL A 473 -7.69 -32.28 0.77
C VAL A 473 -8.92 -31.55 1.29
N LYS A 474 -9.58 -32.17 2.27
CA LYS A 474 -10.59 -31.51 3.09
C LYS A 474 -10.04 -31.30 4.50
N VAL A 475 -9.88 -30.05 4.90
CA VAL A 475 -9.52 -29.68 6.28
C VAL A 475 -10.81 -29.34 7.02
N THR A 476 -11.21 -30.21 7.92
CA THR A 476 -12.29 -30.00 8.89
C THR A 476 -11.72 -29.50 10.21
N CYS A 477 -12.57 -29.33 11.22
CA CYS A 477 -12.16 -29.04 12.58
C CYS A 477 -12.59 -30.19 13.50
N ALA A 478 -11.84 -30.42 14.57
CA ALA A 478 -11.81 -31.72 15.23
C ALA A 478 -12.88 -31.92 16.31
N GLY A 479 -13.82 -32.85 16.07
CA GLY A 479 -14.45 -33.73 17.07
C GLY A 479 -15.42 -33.13 18.12
N ASP A 480 -15.19 -31.90 18.56
CA ASP A 480 -16.07 -31.14 19.45
C ASP A 480 -17.24 -30.55 18.66
N ASN A 481 -18.40 -30.43 19.30
CA ASN A 481 -19.64 -29.95 18.70
C ASN A 481 -20.40 -28.94 19.56
N GLN A 482 -19.76 -28.41 20.61
CA GLN A 482 -20.34 -27.38 21.47
C GLN A 482 -19.54 -26.09 21.31
N PRO A 483 -20.17 -24.96 21.00
CA PRO A 483 -19.45 -23.70 20.88
C PRO A 483 -19.06 -23.15 22.26
N PRO A 484 -18.02 -22.29 22.34
CA PRO A 484 -17.64 -21.63 23.59
C PRO A 484 -18.77 -20.77 24.16
N VAL A 485 -18.65 -20.42 25.43
CA VAL A 485 -19.53 -19.45 26.08
C VAL A 485 -18.74 -18.19 26.41
N THR A 486 -19.01 -17.08 25.72
CA THR A 486 -18.46 -15.76 26.10
C THR A 486 -19.35 -15.05 27.11
N THR A 487 -18.70 -14.39 28.08
CA THR A 487 -19.25 -13.45 29.05
C THR A 487 -18.63 -12.06 28.85
N LYS A 488 -19.39 -10.99 29.09
CA LYS A 488 -18.95 -9.59 28.92
C LYS A 488 -19.04 -8.81 30.22
N GLU A 489 -17.94 -8.24 30.68
CA GLU A 489 -17.88 -7.40 31.89
C GLU A 489 -17.51 -5.95 31.56
N TYR A 490 -18.07 -5.00 32.32
CA TYR A 490 -17.73 -3.57 32.24
C TYR A 490 -16.77 -3.20 33.37
N GLY A 491 -15.80 -2.35 33.07
CA GLY A 491 -14.93 -1.73 34.06
C GLY A 491 -15.60 -0.59 34.81
N GLN A 492 -14.77 0.24 35.43
CA GLN A 492 -15.20 1.53 35.96
C GLN A 492 -14.71 2.66 35.04
N PRO A 493 -15.46 3.76 34.91
CA PRO A 493 -16.77 4.02 35.51
C PRO A 493 -17.92 3.30 34.78
N PHE A 494 -18.82 2.67 35.54
CA PHE A 494 -20.01 2.00 35.02
C PHE A 494 -21.19 2.22 35.96
N TYR A 495 -22.33 2.58 35.38
CA TYR A 495 -23.59 2.76 36.08
C TYR A 495 -24.70 1.93 35.41
N THR A 496 -25.63 1.41 36.20
CA THR A 496 -26.82 0.72 35.71
C THR A 496 -27.99 1.03 36.61
N ASN A 497 -29.16 1.26 36.01
CA ASN A 497 -30.43 1.39 36.74
C ASN A 497 -31.23 0.07 36.75
N GLY A 498 -30.66 -1.02 36.24
CA GLY A 498 -31.30 -2.33 36.10
C GLY A 498 -32.19 -2.49 34.86
N THR A 499 -32.41 -1.45 34.06
CA THR A 499 -33.06 -1.54 32.74
C THR A 499 -32.18 -1.07 31.58
N ALA A 500 -31.21 -0.19 31.86
CA ALA A 500 -30.18 0.24 30.92
C ALA A 500 -28.84 0.41 31.65
N ASP A 501 -27.78 0.38 30.84
CA ASP A 501 -26.38 0.44 31.27
C ASP A 501 -25.71 1.67 30.65
N TRP A 502 -24.90 2.36 31.45
CA TRP A 502 -24.13 3.54 31.08
C TRP A 502 -22.65 3.34 31.38
N ILE A 503 -21.80 3.83 30.47
CA ILE A 503 -20.34 3.82 30.58
C ILE A 503 -19.76 5.12 30.01
N THR A 504 -18.53 5.47 30.37
CA THR A 504 -17.75 6.47 29.60
C THR A 504 -16.99 5.82 28.43
N SER A 505 -16.52 6.62 27.48
CA SER A 505 -15.62 6.19 26.39
C SER A 505 -14.24 5.69 26.83
N ASN A 506 -13.89 5.89 28.11
CA ASN A 506 -12.68 5.35 28.74
C ASN A 506 -12.94 4.01 29.46
N THR A 507 -14.18 3.56 29.53
CA THR A 507 -14.56 2.35 30.26
C THR A 507 -14.12 1.12 29.48
N LEU A 508 -13.18 0.38 30.06
CA LEU A 508 -12.71 -0.88 29.52
C LEU A 508 -13.83 -1.93 29.56
N ILE A 509 -13.86 -2.76 28.52
CA ILE A 509 -14.80 -3.86 28.32
C ILE A 509 -13.99 -5.14 28.19
N TRP A 510 -14.29 -6.11 29.06
CA TRP A 510 -13.67 -7.43 29.03
C TRP A 510 -14.62 -8.42 28.37
N LEU A 511 -14.06 -9.27 27.52
CA LEU A 511 -14.68 -10.51 27.08
C LEU A 511 -13.90 -11.67 27.69
N ASN A 512 -14.60 -12.60 28.31
CA ASN A 512 -14.03 -13.83 28.83
C ASN A 512 -14.80 -15.00 28.23
N ALA A 513 -14.12 -15.78 27.40
CA ALA A 513 -14.65 -16.95 26.73
C ALA A 513 -14.17 -18.22 27.44
N THR A 514 -15.07 -19.17 27.63
CA THR A 514 -14.69 -20.49 28.18
C THR A 514 -15.46 -21.57 27.45
N ASP A 515 -14.74 -22.62 27.09
CA ASP A 515 -15.26 -23.77 26.39
C ASP A 515 -15.68 -24.87 27.38
N TYR A 516 -16.92 -25.36 27.25
CA TYR A 516 -17.58 -26.25 28.20
C TYR A 516 -18.58 -27.18 27.49
N PRO A 517 -18.74 -28.46 27.91
CA PRO A 517 -18.17 -29.08 29.12
C PRO A 517 -16.93 -29.96 28.86
N LEU A 518 -16.25 -30.32 29.96
CA LEU A 518 -14.96 -31.03 30.08
C LEU A 518 -14.73 -32.36 29.30
N ASN A 519 -15.68 -32.84 28.49
CA ASN A 519 -15.51 -34.07 27.72
C ASN A 519 -14.77 -33.78 26.39
N ASN A 520 -13.47 -33.53 26.52
CA ASN A 520 -12.54 -33.24 25.42
C ASN A 520 -12.85 -31.92 24.66
N PRO A 521 -13.01 -30.78 25.38
CA PRO A 521 -13.23 -29.47 24.76
C PRO A 521 -12.05 -29.12 23.84
N SER A 522 -12.35 -28.59 22.66
CA SER A 522 -11.33 -28.20 21.69
C SER A 522 -10.55 -26.94 22.12
N GLY A 523 -11.13 -26.15 23.01
CA GLY A 523 -10.58 -24.90 23.55
C GLY A 523 -10.92 -23.70 22.67
N VAL A 524 -11.02 -22.52 23.28
CA VAL A 524 -11.30 -21.27 22.54
C VAL A 524 -10.17 -20.97 21.56
N LYS A 525 -10.51 -20.86 20.28
CA LYS A 525 -9.60 -20.44 19.21
C LYS A 525 -9.46 -18.92 19.17
N ALA A 526 -10.60 -18.23 19.13
CA ALA A 526 -10.66 -16.77 19.06
C ALA A 526 -11.99 -16.24 19.60
N THR A 527 -11.96 -15.02 20.12
CA THR A 527 -13.16 -14.24 20.51
C THR A 527 -13.23 -13.02 19.61
N TYR A 528 -14.41 -12.73 19.06
CA TYR A 528 -14.66 -11.60 18.18
C TYR A 528 -15.72 -10.67 18.76
N TYR A 529 -15.56 -9.38 18.50
CA TYR A 529 -16.54 -8.36 18.85
C TYR A 529 -16.71 -7.33 17.74
N ARG A 530 -17.85 -6.66 17.72
CA ARG A 530 -18.09 -5.44 16.96
C ARG A 530 -18.93 -4.46 17.75
N ILE A 531 -18.80 -3.18 17.43
CA ILE A 531 -19.58 -2.11 18.06
C ILE A 531 -20.41 -1.43 16.97
N LEU A 532 -21.73 -1.40 17.19
CA LEU A 532 -22.64 -0.63 16.36
C LEU A 532 -23.18 0.57 17.13
N LYS A 533 -23.33 1.70 16.44
CA LYS A 533 -23.89 2.94 16.94
C LYS A 533 -25.28 3.16 16.37
N TRP A 534 -26.22 3.56 17.20
CA TRP A 534 -27.56 3.93 16.75
C TRP A 534 -27.53 5.30 16.06
N ASN A 535 -28.00 5.37 14.82
CA ASN A 535 -28.03 6.62 14.05
C ASN A 535 -29.38 7.39 14.15
N GLY A 536 -30.35 6.84 14.88
CA GLY A 536 -31.72 7.35 14.97
C GLY A 536 -32.77 6.48 14.26
N ALA A 537 -32.35 5.69 13.27
CA ALA A 537 -33.23 4.79 12.50
C ALA A 537 -32.69 3.35 12.37
N ASP A 538 -31.37 3.16 12.37
CA ASP A 538 -30.72 1.86 12.24
C ASP A 538 -29.35 1.82 12.98
N TRP A 539 -28.79 0.63 13.10
CA TRP A 539 -27.48 0.35 13.68
C TRP A 539 -26.37 0.48 12.63
N ALA A 540 -25.58 1.55 12.70
CA ALA A 540 -24.39 1.73 11.88
C ALA A 540 -23.18 1.04 12.53
N VAL A 541 -22.35 0.33 11.75
CA VAL A 541 -21.09 -0.26 12.25
C VAL A 541 -20.09 0.87 12.54
N GLU A 542 -19.57 0.92 13.77
CA GLU A 542 -18.54 1.87 14.20
C GLU A 542 -17.18 1.17 14.35
N VAL A 543 -17.17 0.02 15.02
CA VAL A 543 -16.04 -0.93 15.01
C VAL A 543 -16.55 -2.20 14.36
N ASN A 544 -15.92 -2.62 13.25
CA ASN A 544 -16.28 -3.86 12.56
C ASN A 544 -15.81 -5.09 13.36
N TRP A 545 -16.16 -6.31 12.93
CA TRP A 545 -15.70 -7.54 13.55
C TRP A 545 -14.18 -7.55 13.73
N THR A 546 -13.76 -7.51 15.00
CA THR A 546 -12.38 -7.37 15.46
C THR A 546 -12.08 -8.47 16.46
N GLU A 547 -10.88 -9.04 16.40
CA GLU A 547 -10.44 -10.08 17.33
C GLU A 547 -10.10 -9.47 18.70
N TYR A 548 -10.65 -10.06 19.76
CA TYR A 548 -10.43 -9.63 21.13
C TYR A 548 -9.09 -10.17 21.63
N THR A 549 -8.09 -9.28 21.66
CA THR A 549 -6.74 -9.56 22.19
C THR A 549 -6.47 -8.86 23.52
N CYS A 550 -7.22 -7.79 23.82
CA CYS A 550 -7.16 -7.04 25.08
C CYS A 550 -8.48 -6.29 25.33
N PRO A 551 -8.72 -5.78 26.55
CA PRO A 551 -9.91 -4.99 26.87
C PRO A 551 -10.00 -3.73 26.00
N PHE A 552 -11.18 -3.46 25.46
CA PHE A 552 -11.44 -2.35 24.54
C PHE A 552 -12.40 -1.31 25.15
N THR A 553 -12.54 -0.15 24.50
CA THR A 553 -13.54 0.86 24.87
C THR A 553 -14.46 1.18 23.68
N ILE A 554 -15.52 1.96 23.91
CA ILE A 554 -16.36 2.50 22.83
C ILE A 554 -15.95 3.96 22.57
N PRO A 555 -15.49 4.31 21.35
CA PRO A 555 -14.78 5.57 21.11
C PRO A 555 -15.68 6.81 20.99
N SER A 556 -17.00 6.67 20.91
CA SER A 556 -17.91 7.81 20.77
C SER A 556 -19.16 7.69 21.64
N GLU A 557 -19.86 8.81 21.83
CA GLU A 557 -21.03 8.91 22.71
C GLU A 557 -22.35 8.39 22.12
N CYS A 558 -23.30 8.22 23.01
CA CYS A 558 -24.71 7.85 22.83
C CYS A 558 -24.97 6.35 22.76
N TYR A 559 -26.02 5.92 22.08
CA TYR A 559 -26.55 4.57 22.18
C TYR A 559 -25.82 3.58 21.27
N HIS A 560 -25.25 2.55 21.87
CA HIS A 560 -24.45 1.53 21.22
C HIS A 560 -25.00 0.13 21.46
N LYS A 561 -24.63 -0.80 20.57
CA LYS A 561 -24.83 -2.23 20.71
C LYS A 561 -23.47 -2.91 20.51
N ILE A 562 -23.01 -3.58 21.56
CA ILE A 562 -21.85 -4.47 21.50
C ILE A 562 -22.38 -5.83 21.05
N GLU A 563 -21.82 -6.39 19.98
CA GLU A 563 -22.10 -7.76 19.56
C GLU A 563 -20.80 -8.57 19.67
N PHE A 564 -20.87 -9.79 20.20
CA PHE A 564 -19.71 -10.63 20.44
C PHE A 564 -20.03 -12.12 20.35
N TYR A 565 -19.03 -12.90 19.97
CA TYR A 565 -19.08 -14.36 19.93
C TYR A 565 -17.65 -14.93 20.00
N SER A 566 -17.51 -16.19 20.34
CA SER A 566 -16.27 -16.95 20.25
C SER A 566 -16.41 -18.17 19.34
N VAL A 567 -15.26 -18.62 18.86
CA VAL A 567 -15.06 -19.84 18.07
C VAL A 567 -14.07 -20.72 18.83
N ASP A 568 -14.32 -22.02 18.88
CA ASP A 568 -13.38 -23.01 19.42
C ASP A 568 -12.40 -23.53 18.34
N ASN A 569 -11.46 -24.39 18.71
CA ASN A 569 -10.54 -25.03 17.76
C ASN A 569 -11.24 -26.10 16.88
N ALA A 570 -12.45 -26.51 17.23
CA ALA A 570 -13.35 -27.32 16.41
C ALA A 570 -14.28 -26.50 15.50
N CYS A 571 -14.05 -25.19 15.38
CA CYS A 571 -14.82 -24.26 14.54
C CYS A 571 -16.32 -24.16 14.85
N ASN A 572 -16.76 -24.58 16.04
CA ASN A 572 -18.07 -24.29 16.58
C ASN A 572 -18.11 -22.80 16.99
N GLN A 573 -18.99 -22.05 16.34
CA GLN A 573 -19.25 -20.65 16.68
C GLN A 573 -20.45 -20.55 17.61
N GLU A 574 -20.36 -19.75 18.68
CA GLU A 574 -21.55 -19.47 19.50
C GLU A 574 -22.53 -18.53 18.76
N GLU A 575 -23.79 -18.54 19.21
CA GLU A 575 -24.75 -17.53 18.75
C GLU A 575 -24.26 -16.13 19.12
N ILE A 576 -24.38 -15.18 18.19
CA ILE A 576 -23.94 -13.79 18.41
C ILE A 576 -24.74 -13.19 19.57
N LYS A 577 -24.07 -13.06 20.71
CA LYS A 577 -24.58 -12.36 21.88
C LYS A 577 -24.48 -10.87 21.64
N TRP A 578 -25.40 -10.12 22.24
CA TRP A 578 -25.40 -8.68 22.14
C TRP A 578 -25.94 -8.04 23.41
N GLN A 579 -25.48 -6.81 23.67
CA GLN A 579 -25.96 -5.97 24.75
C GLN A 579 -25.92 -4.52 24.28
N THR A 580 -26.97 -3.76 24.62
CA THR A 580 -27.00 -2.33 24.37
C THR A 580 -26.49 -1.55 25.59
N VAL A 581 -25.85 -0.42 25.33
CA VAL A 581 -25.23 0.43 26.34
C VAL A 581 -25.27 1.88 25.87
N TYR A 582 -25.37 2.81 26.81
CA TYR A 582 -25.23 4.24 26.56
C TYR A 582 -23.82 4.67 26.93
N VAL A 583 -23.13 5.34 26.00
CA VAL A 583 -21.82 5.94 26.26
C VAL A 583 -22.02 7.42 26.53
N ASP A 584 -21.60 7.87 27.70
CA ASP A 584 -21.76 9.26 28.12
C ASP A 584 -20.47 9.78 28.75
N ASN A 585 -19.96 10.89 28.22
CA ASN A 585 -18.85 11.66 28.78
C ASN A 585 -19.25 13.13 28.98
N THR A 586 -20.53 13.46 28.75
CA THR A 586 -21.00 14.84 28.82
C THR A 586 -21.43 15.12 30.25
N PRO A 587 -20.73 15.97 31.02
CA PRO A 587 -21.11 16.26 32.38
C PRO A 587 -22.48 16.96 32.45
N PRO A 588 -23.17 16.91 33.60
CA PRO A 588 -24.39 17.68 33.82
C PRO A 588 -24.17 19.18 33.63
N CYS A 589 -25.25 19.93 33.40
CA CYS A 589 -25.21 21.39 33.32
C CYS A 589 -26.03 21.99 34.47
N SER A 590 -25.37 22.55 35.49
CA SER A 590 -26.06 23.28 36.55
C SER A 590 -26.27 24.77 36.23
N SER A 591 -27.21 25.36 36.94
CA SER A 591 -27.64 26.74 36.80
C SER A 591 -28.17 27.26 38.12
N ILE A 592 -27.78 28.48 38.48
CA ILE A 592 -28.28 29.21 39.64
C ILE A 592 -29.33 30.23 39.20
N LYS A 593 -30.37 30.37 40.02
CA LYS A 593 -31.36 31.44 39.92
C LYS A 593 -31.59 32.03 41.31
N VAL A 594 -31.59 33.36 41.40
CA VAL A 594 -31.92 34.08 42.63
C VAL A 594 -33.24 34.84 42.44
N THR A 595 -33.99 35.07 43.51
CA THR A 595 -35.15 35.97 43.49
C THR A 595 -34.72 37.39 43.85
N GLU A 596 -35.03 38.35 42.98
CA GLU A 596 -34.78 39.78 43.19
C GLU A 596 -33.29 40.06 43.44
N ASP A 597 -32.49 39.97 42.36
CA ASP A 597 -31.02 40.17 42.36
C ASP A 597 -30.51 41.39 41.55
N PRO A 598 -31.12 42.58 41.68
CA PRO A 598 -30.76 43.78 40.91
C PRO A 598 -29.28 44.14 41.10
N ASP A 599 -28.54 44.21 40.01
CA ASP A 599 -27.10 44.52 40.00
C ASP A 599 -26.26 43.61 40.93
N ARG A 600 -26.72 42.36 41.18
CA ARG A 600 -26.16 41.35 42.12
C ARG A 600 -26.34 41.67 43.61
N TYR A 601 -27.15 42.65 43.98
CA TYR A 601 -27.59 42.81 45.37
C TYR A 601 -28.70 41.83 45.72
N VAL A 602 -28.72 41.33 46.96
CA VAL A 602 -29.72 40.37 47.46
C VAL A 602 -30.13 40.74 48.87
N SER A 603 -31.37 40.45 49.27
CA SER A 603 -31.83 40.62 50.66
C SER A 603 -31.77 39.31 51.44
N ARG A 604 -32.01 39.39 52.76
CA ARG A 604 -32.10 38.23 53.65
C ARG A 604 -33.12 37.17 53.22
N VAL A 605 -34.14 37.54 52.45
CA VAL A 605 -35.20 36.63 51.97
C VAL A 605 -35.04 36.26 50.48
N SER A 606 -34.05 36.81 49.79
CA SER A 606 -33.71 36.38 48.43
C SER A 606 -33.41 34.88 48.43
N THR A 607 -34.16 34.13 47.64
CA THR A 607 -34.11 32.68 47.57
C THR A 607 -33.21 32.25 46.43
N VAL A 608 -32.10 31.60 46.76
CA VAL A 608 -31.20 30.97 45.80
C VAL A 608 -31.77 29.59 45.45
N THR A 609 -31.85 29.27 44.17
CA THR A 609 -32.19 27.94 43.66
C THR A 609 -31.13 27.49 42.68
N ILE A 610 -30.44 26.38 42.98
CA ILE A 610 -29.51 25.73 42.06
C ILE A 610 -30.19 24.47 41.51
N THR A 611 -30.31 24.40 40.19
CA THR A 611 -30.84 23.26 39.44
C THR A 611 -29.77 22.71 38.51
N SER A 612 -29.80 21.40 38.25
CA SER A 612 -28.99 20.80 37.18
C SER A 612 -29.88 19.95 36.27
N VAL A 613 -29.39 19.71 35.06
CA VAL A 613 -29.95 18.76 34.09
C VAL A 613 -28.76 17.97 33.57
N ASP A 614 -28.90 16.64 33.54
CA ASP A 614 -27.84 15.79 33.02
C ASP A 614 -27.62 16.03 31.52
N GLY A 615 -26.36 16.01 31.10
CA GLY A 615 -25.90 16.57 29.84
C GLY A 615 -26.05 15.66 28.63
N GLY A 616 -25.73 16.19 27.44
CA GLY A 616 -25.53 15.37 26.25
C GLY A 616 -26.79 14.80 25.61
N LYS A 617 -26.60 13.79 24.73
CA LYS A 617 -27.68 13.20 23.90
C LYS A 617 -28.27 11.92 24.47
N CYS A 618 -27.51 11.23 25.32
CA CYS A 618 -27.90 9.99 25.97
C CYS A 618 -27.49 10.03 27.45
N PRO A 619 -27.97 11.04 28.21
CA PRO A 619 -27.61 11.22 29.61
C PRO A 619 -27.83 9.95 30.44
N VAL A 620 -27.07 9.81 31.54
CA VAL A 620 -27.43 8.91 32.65
C VAL A 620 -28.83 9.23 33.19
N GLY A 621 -29.19 10.51 33.13
CA GLY A 621 -30.43 11.08 33.66
C GLY A 621 -30.35 11.34 35.16
N SER A 622 -29.17 11.19 35.76
CA SER A 622 -28.94 11.35 37.20
C SER A 622 -27.65 12.08 37.51
N TYR A 623 -27.75 13.01 38.46
CA TYR A 623 -26.66 13.90 38.85
C TYR A 623 -26.66 14.21 40.33
N THR A 624 -25.52 14.70 40.81
CA THR A 624 -25.32 15.17 42.17
C THR A 624 -24.75 16.59 42.16
N ILE A 625 -25.51 17.55 42.68
CA ILE A 625 -25.11 18.95 42.79
C ILE A 625 -24.32 19.15 44.09
N TYR A 626 -23.19 19.83 43.99
CA TYR A 626 -22.37 20.36 45.08
C TYR A 626 -22.53 21.89 45.14
N CYS A 627 -22.56 22.44 46.34
CA CYS A 627 -22.58 23.88 46.58
C CYS A 627 -21.69 24.23 47.77
N TYR A 628 -20.84 25.23 47.57
CA TYR A 628 -19.95 25.85 48.54
C TYR A 628 -20.27 27.34 48.57
N ILE A 629 -20.13 27.97 49.75
CA ILE A 629 -20.33 29.41 49.88
C ILE A 629 -19.17 29.99 50.69
N ASN A 630 -18.50 31.01 50.14
CA ASN A 630 -17.22 31.53 50.63
C ASN A 630 -16.17 30.41 50.88
N ASN A 631 -16.13 29.43 49.97
CA ASN A 631 -15.29 28.23 49.99
C ASN A 631 -15.59 27.22 51.13
N GLU A 632 -16.63 27.44 51.94
CA GLU A 632 -17.12 26.47 52.93
C GLU A 632 -18.20 25.57 52.32
N PHE A 633 -18.18 24.27 52.63
CA PHE A 633 -19.15 23.31 52.09
C PHE A 633 -20.57 23.60 52.63
N TYR A 634 -21.51 23.89 51.74
CA TYR A 634 -22.91 24.13 52.12
C TYR A 634 -23.77 22.88 51.98
N ALA A 635 -23.85 22.28 50.78
CA ALA A 635 -24.75 21.17 50.52
C ALA A 635 -24.30 20.27 49.37
N LYS A 636 -24.69 19.00 49.46
CA LYS A 636 -24.62 18.01 48.38
C LYS A 636 -26.00 17.35 48.23
N VAL A 637 -26.59 17.38 47.04
CA VAL A 637 -27.91 16.76 46.79
C VAL A 637 -27.91 15.97 45.48
N HIS A 638 -28.49 14.78 45.52
CA HIS A 638 -28.64 13.89 44.37
C HIS A 638 -30.05 14.01 43.78
N ASN A 639 -30.16 14.22 42.47
CA ASN A 639 -31.40 14.35 41.69
C ASN A 639 -32.44 15.33 42.28
N LYS A 640 -31.96 16.41 42.89
CA LYS A 640 -32.76 17.45 43.53
C LYS A 640 -32.11 18.80 43.30
N LYS A 641 -32.90 19.86 43.41
CA LYS A 641 -32.42 21.24 43.48
C LYS A 641 -31.95 21.59 44.89
N ILE A 642 -30.93 22.42 44.99
CA ILE A 642 -30.55 23.11 46.23
C ILE A 642 -31.40 24.38 46.31
N ILE A 643 -32.01 24.65 47.46
CA ILE A 643 -32.73 25.89 47.74
C ILE A 643 -32.29 26.40 49.11
N PHE A 644 -32.04 27.70 49.23
CA PHE A 644 -31.82 28.38 50.51
C PHE A 644 -32.17 29.87 50.43
N GLN A 645 -32.46 30.48 51.58
CA GLN A 645 -32.47 31.93 51.74
C GLN A 645 -31.24 32.40 52.54
N PHE A 646 -30.76 33.62 52.30
CA PHE A 646 -29.58 34.15 53.00
C PHE A 646 -29.75 34.25 54.52
N ASN A 647 -30.98 34.36 55.04
CA ASN A 647 -31.30 34.33 56.47
C ASN A 647 -31.28 32.93 57.11
N GLU A 648 -31.27 31.84 56.34
CA GLU A 648 -31.31 30.45 56.86
C GLU A 648 -29.90 29.91 57.19
N LEU A 649 -28.83 30.60 56.75
CA LEU A 649 -27.46 30.19 56.98
C LEU A 649 -26.84 30.83 58.24
N TYR A 650 -26.30 29.97 59.12
CA TYR A 650 -25.41 30.40 60.20
C TYR A 650 -24.18 31.12 59.61
N GLY A 651 -24.08 32.42 59.84
CA GLY A 651 -22.95 33.26 59.43
C GLY A 651 -23.27 34.38 58.43
N PHE A 652 -24.47 34.41 57.84
CA PHE A 652 -24.88 35.40 56.83
C PHE A 652 -25.61 36.59 57.47
N THR A 653 -25.07 37.05 58.59
CA THR A 653 -25.70 38.10 59.42
C THR A 653 -25.18 39.50 59.12
N GLU A 654 -24.02 39.63 58.49
CA GLU A 654 -23.35 40.89 58.18
C GLU A 654 -23.51 41.23 56.69
N ASP A 655 -23.76 42.51 56.39
CA ASP A 655 -23.78 43.00 55.01
C ASP A 655 -22.41 42.80 54.38
N GLY A 656 -22.37 42.30 53.15
CA GLY A 656 -21.10 41.88 52.56
C GLY A 656 -21.21 41.06 51.30
N ARG A 657 -20.04 40.70 50.76
CA ARG A 657 -19.90 39.99 49.49
C ARG A 657 -19.79 38.48 49.72
N TYR A 658 -20.73 37.72 49.16
CA TYR A 658 -20.83 36.26 49.33
C TYR A 658 -20.69 35.56 47.96
N THR A 659 -19.70 34.67 47.85
CA THR A 659 -19.43 33.89 46.63
C THR A 659 -20.05 32.51 46.77
N VAL A 660 -20.95 32.14 45.86
CA VAL A 660 -21.56 30.81 45.74
C VAL A 660 -20.84 30.06 44.61
N GLU A 661 -20.08 29.02 44.96
CA GLU A 661 -19.46 28.09 44.02
C GLU A 661 -20.32 26.83 43.94
N TYR A 662 -20.65 26.38 42.73
CA TYR A 662 -21.51 25.21 42.53
C TYR A 662 -21.20 24.47 41.24
N TRP A 663 -21.42 23.15 41.26
CA TRP A 663 -21.25 22.26 40.12
C TRP A 663 -22.04 20.98 40.32
N ALA A 664 -22.14 20.16 39.27
CA ALA A 664 -22.75 18.86 39.30
C ALA A 664 -21.86 17.80 38.66
N VAL A 665 -22.03 16.56 39.14
CA VAL A 665 -21.35 15.36 38.66
C VAL A 665 -22.42 14.29 38.43
N ASP A 666 -22.36 13.60 37.29
CA ASP A 666 -23.27 12.46 37.03
C ASP A 666 -22.86 11.20 37.84
N ASP A 667 -23.61 10.11 37.69
CA ASP A 667 -23.26 8.84 38.35
C ASP A 667 -22.14 8.03 37.62
N LEU A 668 -21.60 8.54 36.50
CA LEU A 668 -20.37 8.05 35.86
C LEU A 668 -19.11 8.79 36.33
N GLY A 669 -19.25 9.92 37.03
CA GLY A 669 -18.15 10.78 37.44
C GLY A 669 -17.76 11.85 36.43
N ASN A 670 -18.58 12.12 35.41
CA ASN A 670 -18.41 13.27 34.53
C ASN A 670 -18.77 14.55 35.31
N GLU A 671 -17.76 15.34 35.65
CA GLU A 671 -17.85 16.58 36.43
C GLU A 671 -17.87 17.82 35.51
N GLU A 672 -18.79 18.76 35.76
CA GLU A 672 -18.82 20.02 35.02
C GLU A 672 -17.78 21.03 35.52
N THR A 673 -17.45 22.01 34.69
CA THR A 673 -16.62 23.13 35.14
C THR A 673 -17.35 23.90 36.24
N HIS A 674 -16.69 24.11 37.38
CA HIS A 674 -17.31 24.80 38.51
C HIS A 674 -17.77 26.21 38.14
N HIS A 675 -19.02 26.53 38.46
CA HIS A 675 -19.57 27.88 38.37
C HIS A 675 -19.30 28.63 39.67
N SER A 676 -19.01 29.92 39.59
CA SER A 676 -18.80 30.77 40.75
C SER A 676 -19.48 32.12 40.53
N GLU A 677 -20.53 32.37 41.30
CA GLU A 677 -21.29 33.62 41.26
C GLU A 677 -21.10 34.40 42.55
N THR A 678 -21.14 35.73 42.49
CA THR A 678 -21.03 36.57 43.68
C THR A 678 -22.21 37.51 43.84
N PHE A 679 -22.69 37.63 45.07
CA PHE A 679 -23.80 38.49 45.47
C PHE A 679 -23.37 39.41 46.61
N THR A 680 -23.96 40.59 46.69
CA THR A 680 -23.78 41.51 47.82
C THR A 680 -25.06 41.48 48.65
N LEU A 681 -24.97 40.98 49.88
CA LEU A 681 -26.09 40.99 50.82
C LEU A 681 -26.32 42.43 51.31
N ASP A 682 -27.53 42.92 51.11
CA ASP A 682 -28.03 44.21 51.56
C ASP A 682 -29.20 43.98 52.54
N THR A 683 -28.99 44.34 53.80
CA THR A 683 -30.01 44.27 54.86
C THR A 683 -30.41 45.65 55.39
N THR A 684 -29.89 46.71 54.79
CA THR A 684 -30.16 48.10 55.16
C THR A 684 -31.31 48.66 54.32
N PRO A 685 -32.42 49.14 54.93
CA PRO A 685 -33.38 49.94 54.18
C PRO A 685 -32.81 51.35 53.90
N PRO A 686 -33.31 52.07 52.88
CA PRO A 686 -32.88 53.44 52.62
C PRO A 686 -33.24 54.38 53.77
N GLU A 687 -32.50 55.47 53.88
CA GLU A 687 -32.80 56.60 54.76
C GLU A 687 -33.33 57.77 53.92
N THR A 688 -34.49 58.33 54.28
CA THR A 688 -35.11 59.48 53.61
C THR A 688 -34.98 60.73 54.45
N ASP A 689 -34.19 61.69 53.99
CA ASP A 689 -34.12 63.03 54.55
C ASP A 689 -35.09 64.00 53.84
N TYR A 690 -35.40 65.13 54.48
CA TYR A 690 -36.30 66.15 53.96
C TYR A 690 -35.71 67.56 54.06
N SER A 691 -36.04 68.41 53.09
CA SER A 691 -35.72 69.83 53.12
C SER A 691 -36.85 70.68 52.55
N PHE A 692 -36.76 71.99 52.73
CA PHE A 692 -37.77 72.95 52.29
C PHE A 692 -37.20 73.86 51.20
N ASP A 693 -37.97 73.99 50.13
CA ASP A 693 -37.74 74.92 49.03
C ASP A 693 -38.81 76.02 49.11
N GLY A 694 -38.53 77.02 49.94
CA GLY A 694 -39.40 78.14 50.30
C GLY A 694 -39.22 78.61 51.76
N PRO A 695 -39.88 79.70 52.17
CA PRO A 695 -39.74 80.28 53.51
C PRO A 695 -40.21 79.33 54.61
N ASN A 696 -39.28 79.01 55.53
CA ASN A 696 -39.51 78.10 56.65
C ASN A 696 -38.72 78.55 57.90
N ARG A 697 -39.21 78.21 59.09
CA ARG A 697 -38.48 78.38 60.36
C ARG A 697 -38.83 77.29 61.37
N TRP A 698 -37.89 76.94 62.24
CA TRP A 698 -38.12 75.98 63.32
C TRP A 698 -38.57 76.72 64.60
N VAL A 699 -39.81 76.48 65.05
CA VAL A 699 -40.39 77.14 66.23
C VAL A 699 -41.21 76.12 67.02
N ASN A 700 -41.18 76.18 68.36
CA ASN A 700 -42.01 75.33 69.23
C ASN A 700 -41.98 73.82 68.86
N ASN A 701 -40.79 73.31 68.54
CA ASN A 701 -40.53 71.91 68.18
C ASN A 701 -41.25 71.41 66.90
N HIS A 702 -41.49 72.30 65.93
CA HIS A 702 -41.95 71.97 64.59
C HIS A 702 -41.50 73.00 63.56
N TRP A 703 -41.69 72.70 62.27
CA TRP A 703 -41.43 73.65 61.18
C TRP A 703 -42.66 74.50 60.92
N GLN A 704 -42.52 75.82 60.93
CA GLN A 704 -43.49 76.72 60.30
C GLN A 704 -43.06 76.96 58.85
N ILE A 705 -44.01 76.92 57.91
CA ILE A 705 -43.78 77.14 56.48
C ILE A 705 -44.82 78.08 55.88
N GLU A 706 -44.45 78.84 54.84
CA GLU A 706 -45.42 79.60 54.06
C GLU A 706 -46.15 78.71 53.02
N PRO A 707 -47.39 79.02 52.59
CA PRO A 707 -48.17 78.23 51.61
C PRO A 707 -47.52 78.05 50.23
N SER A 708 -46.43 78.76 49.95
CA SER A 708 -45.61 78.65 48.73
C SER A 708 -44.52 77.58 48.82
N THR A 709 -44.21 77.10 50.02
CA THR A 709 -43.05 76.25 50.31
C THR A 709 -43.25 74.82 49.84
N ARG A 710 -42.26 74.28 49.13
CA ARG A 710 -42.24 72.88 48.70
C ARG A 710 -41.43 72.02 49.66
N ILE A 711 -41.92 70.82 49.95
CA ILE A 711 -41.16 69.75 50.61
C ILE A 711 -40.38 69.00 49.53
N VAL A 712 -39.07 68.89 49.74
CA VAL A 712 -38.14 68.07 48.96
C VAL A 712 -37.79 66.84 49.81
N LEU A 713 -38.03 65.64 49.29
CA LEU A 713 -37.55 64.39 49.89
C LEU A 713 -36.30 63.90 49.15
N THR A 714 -35.30 63.43 49.89
CA THR A 714 -34.08 62.84 49.34
C THR A 714 -33.81 61.52 50.03
N ALA A 715 -34.03 60.42 49.32
CA ALA A 715 -33.71 59.09 49.82
C ALA A 715 -32.32 58.65 49.36
N THR A 716 -31.52 58.17 50.29
CA THR A 716 -30.20 57.59 50.03
C THR A 716 -30.14 56.18 50.59
N ASP A 717 -29.47 55.31 49.85
CA ASP A 717 -29.27 53.91 50.23
C ASP A 717 -27.81 53.52 50.02
N SER A 718 -27.26 52.74 50.96
CA SER A 718 -25.86 52.31 50.95
C SER A 718 -25.60 50.99 50.22
N GLY A 719 -26.66 50.27 49.84
CA GLY A 719 -26.61 48.96 49.21
C GLY A 719 -27.16 48.97 47.78
N SER A 720 -28.33 48.37 47.60
CA SER A 720 -28.95 48.08 46.30
C SER A 720 -29.49 49.32 45.57
N GLY A 721 -29.63 50.44 46.27
CA GLY A 721 -30.18 51.71 45.79
C GLY A 721 -31.69 51.80 45.99
N VAL A 722 -32.24 53.01 45.97
CA VAL A 722 -33.67 53.27 46.18
C VAL A 722 -34.52 52.79 44.99
N GLU A 723 -35.55 51.97 45.24
CA GLU A 723 -36.59 51.59 44.28
C GLU A 723 -37.65 52.69 44.17
N TRP A 724 -38.15 53.18 45.31
CA TRP A 724 -39.08 54.30 45.38
C TRP A 724 -39.02 55.03 46.72
N THR A 725 -39.42 56.30 46.69
CA THR A 725 -39.86 57.08 47.85
C THR A 725 -41.37 57.33 47.71
N LYS A 726 -42.14 57.17 48.78
CA LYS A 726 -43.57 57.46 48.80
C LYS A 726 -43.91 58.37 49.97
N TYR A 727 -44.94 59.20 49.80
CA TYR A 727 -45.47 60.07 50.84
C TYR A 727 -47.01 60.07 50.85
N ARG A 728 -47.61 60.51 51.96
CA ARG A 728 -49.04 60.78 52.09
C ARG A 728 -49.32 61.88 53.11
N GLU A 729 -50.45 62.54 52.97
CA GLU A 729 -50.84 63.71 53.77
C GLU A 729 -52.10 63.42 54.61
N GLY A 730 -52.04 63.69 55.92
CA GLY A 730 -53.12 63.52 56.89
C GLY A 730 -52.68 62.75 58.13
N TYR A 731 -53.63 62.25 58.94
CA TYR A 731 -53.31 61.49 60.16
C TYR A 731 -52.91 60.04 59.86
N GLN A 732 -52.16 59.40 60.76
CA GLN A 732 -51.57 58.07 60.55
C GLN A 732 -52.58 56.98 60.11
N ASN A 733 -53.83 57.08 60.57
CA ASN A 733 -54.92 56.13 60.29
C ASN A 733 -56.02 56.69 59.36
N GLU A 734 -55.94 57.95 58.94
CA GLU A 734 -56.97 58.66 58.13
C GLU A 734 -56.37 59.46 56.95
N GLY A 735 -55.07 59.32 56.70
CA GLY A 735 -54.36 59.93 55.59
C GLY A 735 -54.82 59.39 54.23
N GLY A 736 -54.63 60.20 53.18
CA GLY A 736 -54.99 59.79 51.82
C GLY A 736 -54.12 58.66 51.26
N GLU A 737 -54.42 58.29 50.01
CA GLU A 737 -53.64 57.33 49.23
C GLU A 737 -52.14 57.69 49.20
N TRP A 738 -51.30 56.66 49.18
CA TRP A 738 -49.85 56.80 49.03
C TRP A 738 -49.49 57.30 47.64
N LYS A 739 -48.79 58.44 47.58
CA LYS A 739 -48.24 59.03 46.35
C LYS A 739 -46.78 58.63 46.21
N ILE A 740 -46.35 58.29 44.99
CA ILE A 740 -44.92 58.17 44.68
C ILE A 740 -44.34 59.59 44.60
N TYR A 741 -43.20 59.80 45.24
CA TYR A 741 -42.47 61.06 45.17
C TYR A 741 -41.65 61.10 43.88
N THR A 742 -41.98 62.03 42.98
CA THR A 742 -41.29 62.27 41.71
C THR A 742 -40.70 63.67 41.58
N GLU A 743 -41.23 64.63 42.33
CA GLU A 743 -40.81 66.03 42.36
C GLU A 743 -41.24 66.70 43.69
N PRO A 744 -40.62 67.83 44.09
CA PRO A 744 -41.00 68.56 45.30
C PRO A 744 -42.45 69.06 45.26
N PHE A 745 -43.17 68.93 46.38
CA PHE A 745 -44.61 69.21 46.45
C PHE A 745 -44.95 70.23 47.54
N ILE A 746 -45.98 71.05 47.33
CA ILE A 746 -46.54 71.93 48.37
C ILE A 746 -47.47 71.08 49.25
N PRO A 747 -47.27 71.01 50.57
CA PRO A 747 -48.15 70.27 51.47
C PRO A 747 -49.51 70.95 51.60
N THR A 748 -50.57 70.17 51.47
CA THR A 748 -51.97 70.60 51.66
C THR A 748 -52.48 70.34 53.08
N LYS A 749 -51.69 69.66 53.91
CA LYS A 749 -51.97 69.34 55.31
C LYS A 749 -50.68 69.37 56.13
N GLU A 750 -50.83 69.63 57.41
CA GLU A 750 -49.73 69.78 58.38
C GLU A 750 -48.99 68.47 58.69
N ASN A 751 -49.61 67.31 58.46
CA ASN A 751 -49.03 66.00 58.77
C ASN A 751 -48.66 65.28 57.48
N ILE A 752 -47.36 65.05 57.29
CA ILE A 752 -46.79 64.32 56.15
C ILE A 752 -46.12 63.06 56.68
N PHE A 753 -46.47 61.92 56.10
CA PHE A 753 -45.80 60.65 56.36
C PHE A 753 -45.09 60.19 55.09
N PHE A 754 -43.84 59.75 55.20
CA PHE A 754 -43.07 59.22 54.08
C PHE A 754 -42.21 58.02 54.48
N CYS A 755 -41.82 57.23 53.49
CA CYS A 755 -40.81 56.18 53.62
C CYS A 755 -40.29 55.83 52.23
N SER A 756 -39.10 55.23 52.19
CA SER A 756 -38.51 54.66 50.98
C SER A 756 -38.33 53.15 51.06
N ARG A 757 -38.11 52.54 49.90
CA ARG A 757 -37.73 51.12 49.76
C ARG A 757 -36.56 51.00 48.81
N ASP A 758 -35.65 50.08 49.09
CA ASP A 758 -34.55 49.73 48.19
C ASP A 758 -35.00 48.77 47.07
N LYS A 759 -34.08 48.41 46.17
CA LYS A 759 -34.36 47.47 45.06
C LYS A 759 -34.48 46.00 45.48
N VAL A 760 -34.02 45.60 46.67
CA VAL A 760 -34.09 44.20 47.17
C VAL A 760 -35.23 43.97 48.18
N GLY A 761 -36.05 45.00 48.41
CA GLY A 761 -37.29 44.95 49.15
C GLY A 761 -37.22 45.42 50.62
N ASN A 762 -36.04 45.84 51.12
CA ASN A 762 -35.92 46.42 52.46
C ASN A 762 -36.62 47.79 52.48
N GLN A 763 -37.51 48.00 53.44
CA GLN A 763 -38.32 49.22 53.54
C GLN A 763 -37.98 49.99 54.81
N GLU A 764 -37.84 51.30 54.65
CA GLU A 764 -37.67 52.24 55.75
C GLU A 764 -38.87 52.22 56.70
N ASN A 765 -38.60 52.52 57.97
CA ASN A 765 -39.66 52.81 58.93
C ASN A 765 -40.41 54.08 58.53
N LEU A 766 -41.67 54.19 58.95
CA LEU A 766 -42.50 55.34 58.60
C LEU A 766 -41.99 56.63 59.28
N VAL A 767 -41.45 57.56 58.49
CA VAL A 767 -41.05 58.89 58.96
C VAL A 767 -42.28 59.79 59.02
N HIS A 768 -42.35 60.62 60.07
CA HIS A 768 -43.43 61.59 60.30
C HIS A 768 -42.87 63.00 60.40
N LEU A 769 -43.29 63.85 59.47
CA LEU A 769 -43.00 65.28 59.46
C LEU A 769 -44.28 66.06 59.79
N TYR A 770 -44.19 66.96 60.77
CA TYR A 770 -45.24 67.92 61.10
C TYR A 770 -44.79 69.35 60.74
N VAL A 771 -45.64 70.07 60.01
CA VAL A 771 -45.43 71.46 59.57
C VAL A 771 -46.66 72.31 59.91
N GLU A 772 -46.50 73.50 60.47
CA GLU A 772 -47.57 74.49 60.64
C GLU A 772 -47.52 75.47 59.46
N ILE A 773 -48.65 75.69 58.77
CA ILE A 773 -48.71 76.56 57.59
C ILE A 773 -49.14 77.96 58.03
N VAL A 774 -48.29 78.97 57.85
CA VAL A 774 -48.49 80.35 58.34
C VAL A 774 -48.45 81.39 57.21
N ASP A 775 -49.22 82.47 57.34
CA ASP A 775 -49.38 83.47 56.26
C ASP A 775 -48.09 84.26 55.92
N SER A 776 -47.20 84.49 56.90
CA SER A 776 -45.88 85.13 56.68
C SER A 776 -44.90 84.94 57.86
N ILE A 777 -43.61 85.12 57.58
CA ILE A 777 -42.52 85.07 58.58
C ILE A 777 -41.77 86.44 58.62
N GLU A 778 -41.94 87.24 59.68
CA GLU A 778 -41.26 88.55 59.87
C GLU A 778 -39.93 88.46 60.66
N ASN A 779 -38.96 89.33 60.34
CA ASN A 779 -37.63 89.44 60.99
C ASN A 779 -37.51 90.64 61.96
N LYS A 780 -36.63 90.58 62.98
CA LYS A 780 -36.31 91.69 63.90
C LYS A 780 -34.78 91.83 64.08
N PRO A 781 -34.26 93.03 64.42
CA PRO A 781 -32.83 93.24 64.59
C PRO A 781 -32.24 92.57 65.84
N PRO A 782 -30.92 92.27 65.84
CA PRO A 782 -30.21 91.76 67.00
C PRO A 782 -30.24 92.69 68.21
N PHE A 783 -30.13 92.11 69.41
CA PHE A 783 -29.91 92.89 70.62
C PHE A 783 -28.55 93.61 70.61
N THR A 784 -28.43 94.68 71.41
CA THR A 784 -27.18 95.43 71.58
C THR A 784 -26.08 94.55 72.19
N PRO A 785 -24.88 94.46 71.59
CA PRO A 785 -23.76 93.70 72.14
C PRO A 785 -23.32 94.15 73.53
N GLU A 786 -22.78 93.19 74.29
CA GLU A 786 -22.15 93.48 75.56
C GLU A 786 -20.97 94.47 75.42
N LYS A 787 -20.68 95.18 76.50
CA LYS A 787 -19.50 96.05 76.58
C LYS A 787 -18.22 95.24 76.31
N PRO A 788 -17.35 95.64 75.36
CA PRO A 788 -16.15 94.90 75.04
C PRO A 788 -15.27 94.64 76.27
N SER A 789 -14.80 93.40 76.40
CA SER A 789 -13.94 92.93 77.47
C SER A 789 -12.52 92.68 76.95
N GLY A 790 -11.52 93.31 77.59
CA GLY A 790 -10.11 93.23 77.22
C GLY A 790 -9.25 94.14 78.10
N GLN A 791 -7.93 94.17 77.85
CA GLN A 791 -6.98 94.94 78.65
C GLN A 791 -7.15 96.45 78.43
N ASN A 792 -7.30 97.23 79.51
CA ASN A 792 -7.61 98.66 79.44
C ASN A 792 -6.39 99.60 79.63
N TYR A 793 -5.18 99.07 79.66
CA TYR A 793 -3.93 99.84 79.80
C TYR A 793 -2.76 99.15 79.09
N GLY A 794 -1.90 99.89 78.40
CA GLY A 794 -0.83 99.30 77.58
C GLY A 794 0.29 100.25 77.14
N ASN A 795 1.25 99.73 76.37
CA ASN A 795 2.28 100.50 75.66
C ASN A 795 1.95 100.64 74.18
N THR A 796 2.57 101.64 73.53
CA THR A 796 2.51 101.82 72.08
C THR A 796 3.18 100.67 71.32
N GLY A 797 2.55 100.20 70.25
CA GLY A 797 3.08 99.18 69.33
C GLY A 797 2.80 97.72 69.71
N ASP A 798 2.25 97.45 70.90
CA ASP A 798 1.78 96.12 71.32
C ASP A 798 0.35 95.85 70.79
N SER A 799 -0.04 94.58 70.64
CA SER A 799 -1.39 94.15 70.19
C SER A 799 -2.25 93.66 71.36
N TYR A 800 -3.53 94.06 71.36
CA TYR A 800 -4.49 93.78 72.42
C TYR A 800 -5.78 93.17 71.87
N ILE A 801 -6.27 92.11 72.49
CA ILE A 801 -7.48 91.38 72.09
C ILE A 801 -8.67 91.84 72.95
N TYR A 802 -9.82 92.02 72.31
CA TYR A 802 -11.10 92.37 72.93
C TYR A 802 -12.19 91.40 72.49
N SER A 803 -13.18 91.16 73.35
CA SER A 803 -14.28 90.23 73.11
C SER A 803 -15.65 90.81 73.44
N THR A 804 -16.70 90.36 72.74
CA THR A 804 -18.11 90.63 73.06
C THR A 804 -19.03 89.55 72.46
N SER A 805 -20.30 89.54 72.87
CA SER A 805 -21.38 88.72 72.33
C SER A 805 -22.70 89.49 72.33
N THR A 806 -23.64 89.07 71.48
CA THR A 806 -25.07 89.41 71.53
C THR A 806 -25.90 88.23 71.04
N THR A 807 -27.19 88.26 71.30
CA THR A 807 -28.18 87.36 70.68
C THR A 807 -29.12 88.14 69.77
N ASP A 808 -29.79 87.38 68.92
CA ASP A 808 -30.79 87.79 67.97
C ASP A 808 -32.15 87.17 68.39
N PRO A 809 -33.30 87.86 68.27
CA PRO A 809 -34.57 87.36 68.78
C PRO A 809 -35.12 86.16 67.98
N GLU A 810 -34.76 86.06 66.69
CA GLU A 810 -35.11 84.99 65.76
C GLU A 810 -34.05 83.87 65.76
N GLY A 811 -32.84 84.17 66.23
CA GLY A 811 -31.71 83.26 66.28
C GLY A 811 -30.81 83.33 65.04
N SER A 812 -31.02 84.31 64.16
CA SER A 812 -30.17 84.56 62.99
C SER A 812 -28.71 84.73 63.40
N LYS A 813 -27.76 84.39 62.51
CA LYS A 813 -26.34 84.65 62.80
C LYS A 813 -26.10 86.15 62.84
N VAL A 814 -25.22 86.56 63.73
CA VAL A 814 -24.84 87.96 63.94
C VAL A 814 -23.38 88.18 63.57
N ARG A 815 -23.10 89.29 62.90
CA ARG A 815 -21.72 89.81 62.75
C ARG A 815 -21.55 91.08 63.56
N TYR A 816 -20.31 91.40 63.96
CA TYR A 816 -20.00 92.51 64.85
C TYR A 816 -19.08 93.53 64.18
N TYR A 817 -19.28 94.82 64.45
CA TYR A 817 -18.36 95.88 64.03
C TYR A 817 -17.68 96.50 65.25
N PHE A 818 -16.37 96.33 65.42
CA PHE A 818 -15.61 97.03 66.47
C PHE A 818 -15.13 98.37 65.93
N SER A 819 -15.32 99.44 66.70
CA SER A 819 -14.61 100.70 66.54
C SER A 819 -13.57 100.83 67.64
N TRP A 820 -12.32 101.09 67.27
CA TRP A 820 -11.16 101.10 68.19
C TRP A 820 -10.88 102.46 68.84
N GLY A 821 -11.68 103.48 68.52
CA GLY A 821 -11.57 104.82 69.10
C GLY A 821 -10.45 105.70 68.54
N ASP A 822 -9.66 105.21 67.59
CA ASP A 822 -8.59 105.95 66.88
C ASP A 822 -8.98 106.32 65.43
N GLY A 823 -10.23 106.03 65.03
CA GLY A 823 -10.75 106.20 63.67
C GLY A 823 -10.78 104.92 62.84
N THR A 824 -10.24 103.79 63.35
CA THR A 824 -10.29 102.49 62.69
C THR A 824 -11.39 101.58 63.25
N GLY A 825 -11.80 100.59 62.44
CA GLY A 825 -12.81 99.60 62.78
C GLY A 825 -13.23 98.74 61.59
N GLU A 826 -13.64 97.51 61.84
CA GLU A 826 -13.97 96.50 60.82
C GLU A 826 -15.09 95.56 61.29
N TRP A 827 -15.77 94.93 60.32
CA TRP A 827 -16.79 93.91 60.57
C TRP A 827 -16.14 92.53 60.69
N THR A 828 -16.61 91.72 61.64
CA THR A 828 -16.33 90.28 61.69
C THR A 828 -17.15 89.53 60.63
N ASP A 829 -16.81 88.27 60.42
CA ASP A 829 -17.72 87.32 59.78
C ASP A 829 -18.98 87.10 60.65
N TYR A 830 -20.02 86.51 60.04
CA TYR A 830 -21.23 86.05 60.72
C TYR A 830 -20.95 84.84 61.62
N VAL A 831 -21.31 84.96 62.90
CA VAL A 831 -21.23 83.88 63.88
C VAL A 831 -22.61 83.57 64.45
N TYR A 832 -22.83 82.36 64.95
CA TYR A 832 -24.11 82.00 65.56
C TYR A 832 -24.48 82.94 66.71
N SER A 833 -25.77 83.24 66.79
CA SER A 833 -26.39 84.04 67.83
C SER A 833 -25.93 83.59 69.23
N GLY A 834 -25.45 84.53 70.05
CA GLY A 834 -24.91 84.27 71.39
C GLY A 834 -23.43 83.89 71.45
N ASN A 835 -22.75 83.64 70.32
CA ASN A 835 -21.31 83.36 70.35
C ASN A 835 -20.49 84.60 70.72
N ILE A 836 -19.47 84.39 71.55
CA ILE A 836 -18.44 85.38 71.84
C ILE A 836 -17.48 85.46 70.66
N VAL A 837 -17.30 86.66 70.12
CA VAL A 837 -16.28 86.97 69.11
C VAL A 837 -15.10 87.70 69.75
N THR A 838 -13.91 87.51 69.20
CA THR A 838 -12.68 88.20 69.61
C THR A 838 -12.03 88.93 68.44
N MET A 839 -11.53 90.15 68.65
CA MET A 839 -10.77 90.88 67.64
C MET A 839 -9.60 91.64 68.29
N SER A 840 -8.52 91.88 67.53
CA SER A 840 -7.27 92.43 68.05
C SER A 840 -6.90 93.77 67.41
N HIS A 841 -6.35 94.70 68.18
CA HIS A 841 -5.89 96.00 67.67
C HIS A 841 -4.52 96.44 68.22
N VAL A 842 -3.83 97.32 67.49
CA VAL A 842 -2.52 97.88 67.84
C VAL A 842 -2.59 99.41 67.81
N TRP A 843 -2.39 100.06 68.96
CA TRP A 843 -2.26 101.52 69.01
C TRP A 843 -0.79 101.95 68.88
N ILE A 844 -0.50 102.71 67.83
CA ILE A 844 0.86 103.22 67.53
C ILE A 844 1.17 104.58 68.18
N HIS A 845 0.20 105.19 68.86
CA HIS A 845 0.34 106.48 69.53
C HIS A 845 -0.13 106.38 70.99
N ALA A 846 0.54 107.12 71.88
CA ALA A 846 0.15 107.21 73.28
C ALA A 846 -1.11 108.08 73.40
N GLY A 847 -2.10 107.63 74.16
CA GLY A 847 -3.44 108.25 74.15
C GLY A 847 -4.47 107.50 74.98
N SER A 848 -5.70 108.01 74.95
CA SER A 848 -6.88 107.39 75.58
C SER A 848 -7.92 107.13 74.49
N TYR A 849 -8.29 105.88 74.29
CA TYR A 849 -9.15 105.41 73.20
C TYR A 849 -10.45 104.81 73.76
N GLN A 850 -11.53 104.83 72.96
CA GLN A 850 -12.83 104.24 73.33
C GLN A 850 -13.21 103.11 72.38
N VAL A 851 -13.18 101.87 72.86
CA VAL A 851 -13.59 100.69 72.09
C VAL A 851 -15.09 100.45 72.25
N LYS A 852 -15.83 100.36 71.15
CA LYS A 852 -17.29 100.09 71.09
C LYS A 852 -17.62 99.07 70.00
N VAL A 853 -18.74 98.37 70.14
CA VAL A 853 -19.21 97.36 69.16
C VAL A 853 -20.71 97.48 68.88
N LYS A 854 -21.14 97.23 67.63
CA LYS A 854 -22.55 96.95 67.25
C LYS A 854 -22.65 95.64 66.47
N ALA A 855 -23.84 95.09 66.30
CA ALA A 855 -24.10 93.85 65.56
C ALA A 855 -25.09 94.02 64.38
N GLN A 856 -25.17 93.01 63.52
CA GLN A 856 -26.12 92.92 62.38
C GLN A 856 -26.49 91.46 62.11
N ASP A 857 -27.75 91.17 61.78
CA ASP A 857 -28.25 89.83 61.38
C ASP A 857 -27.93 89.49 59.89
N GLU A 858 -28.25 88.27 59.46
CA GLU A 858 -28.07 87.79 58.08
C GLU A 858 -29.02 88.51 57.09
N GLU A 859 -30.14 89.02 57.59
CA GLU A 859 -31.17 89.78 56.87
C GLU A 859 -30.84 91.27 56.66
N GLY A 860 -29.82 91.78 57.36
CA GLY A 860 -29.25 93.13 57.23
C GLY A 860 -29.70 94.18 58.27
N ALA A 861 -30.51 93.83 59.27
CA ALA A 861 -30.91 94.73 60.35
C ALA A 861 -29.83 94.86 61.44
N GLU A 862 -29.53 96.10 61.85
CA GLU A 862 -28.43 96.41 62.79
C GLU A 862 -28.93 96.71 64.21
N SER A 863 -28.09 96.39 65.20
CA SER A 863 -28.28 96.78 66.60
C SER A 863 -27.77 98.20 66.89
N GLU A 864 -28.18 98.76 68.02
CA GLU A 864 -27.50 99.90 68.65
C GLU A 864 -26.06 99.54 69.08
N TRP A 865 -25.24 100.56 69.37
CA TRP A 865 -23.86 100.42 69.85
C TRP A 865 -23.78 100.09 71.34
N SER A 866 -22.76 99.31 71.71
CA SER A 866 -22.42 98.99 73.10
C SER A 866 -21.79 100.16 73.87
N GLU A 867 -21.83 100.04 75.20
CA GLU A 867 -21.11 100.93 76.12
C GLU A 867 -19.59 100.86 75.90
N PRO A 868 -18.86 102.01 75.87
CA PRO A 868 -17.44 102.03 75.57
C PRO A 868 -16.57 101.44 76.68
N LEU A 869 -15.50 100.72 76.28
CA LEU A 869 -14.33 100.47 77.10
C LEU A 869 -13.27 101.55 76.83
N ASN A 870 -12.86 102.29 77.87
CA ASN A 870 -11.75 103.23 77.78
C ASN A 870 -10.41 102.47 77.91
N VAL A 871 -9.47 102.72 77.00
CA VAL A 871 -8.14 102.07 76.95
C VAL A 871 -7.05 103.14 76.94
N TYR A 872 -6.03 103.01 77.79
CA TYR A 872 -4.94 103.99 77.96
C TYR A 872 -3.59 103.45 77.50
N ILE A 873 -2.85 104.20 76.67
CA ILE A 873 -1.59 103.76 76.04
C ILE A 873 -0.46 104.75 76.35
N ILE A 874 0.70 104.27 76.83
CA ILE A 874 1.82 105.09 77.35
C ILE A 874 3.22 104.81 76.72
N ASN A 875 4.22 105.62 77.11
CA ASN A 875 5.65 105.52 76.75
C ASN A 875 6.52 104.96 77.90
N LYS A 876 7.71 104.42 77.59
CA LYS A 876 8.32 103.31 78.35
C LYS A 876 9.22 103.59 79.59
N ASN A 877 9.68 104.83 79.89
CA ASN A 877 10.70 105.09 80.94
C ASN A 877 10.46 106.37 81.79
N ASN A 878 10.14 106.27 83.10
CA ASN A 878 10.02 107.41 84.07
C ASN A 878 10.10 106.95 85.56
N GLN A 879 10.44 107.81 86.55
CA GLN A 879 10.52 107.50 88.01
C GLN A 879 9.77 108.54 88.90
N PRO A 880 9.38 108.21 90.17
CA PRO A 880 8.59 109.10 91.04
C PRO A 880 9.40 110.03 91.99
N PRO A 881 8.77 111.11 92.52
CA PRO A 881 9.42 112.02 93.48
C PRO A 881 9.75 111.43 94.85
N SER A 882 10.59 112.15 95.61
CA SER A 882 10.91 111.80 97.00
C SER A 882 9.75 112.08 97.97
N LYS A 883 9.78 111.43 99.14
CA LYS A 883 8.85 111.70 100.25
C LYS A 883 8.98 113.16 100.73
N PRO A 884 7.88 113.92 100.92
CA PRO A 884 7.97 115.29 101.40
C PRO A 884 8.34 115.42 102.88
N ASP A 885 8.93 116.56 103.21
CA ASP A 885 9.24 116.92 104.59
C ASP A 885 7.98 117.15 105.43
N LYS A 886 8.15 117.05 106.75
CA LYS A 886 7.08 117.37 107.71
C LYS A 886 6.67 118.84 107.58
N PRO A 887 5.36 119.15 107.41
CA PRO A 887 4.89 120.53 107.30
C PRO A 887 5.28 121.39 108.51
N SER A 888 5.49 122.68 108.27
CA SER A 888 5.83 123.66 109.31
C SER A 888 4.79 124.78 109.39
N GLY A 889 4.32 125.12 110.60
CA GLY A 889 3.35 126.19 110.83
C GLY A 889 2.72 126.16 112.23
N PRO A 890 1.73 127.03 112.52
CA PRO A 890 1.15 127.19 113.87
C PRO A 890 0.34 125.97 114.34
N THR A 891 0.64 125.41 115.52
CA THR A 891 0.01 124.17 116.03
C THR A 891 -1.23 124.37 116.89
N SER A 892 -1.73 125.59 117.07
CA SER A 892 -3.04 125.84 117.70
C SER A 892 -3.64 127.17 117.28
N GLY A 893 -4.97 127.29 117.37
CA GLY A 893 -5.67 128.48 116.87
C GLY A 893 -7.12 128.63 117.32
N ARG A 894 -7.86 129.43 116.55
CA ARG A 894 -9.31 129.65 116.70
C ARG A 894 -10.03 129.08 115.49
N ILE A 895 -11.18 128.44 115.71
CA ILE A 895 -12.05 128.02 114.60
C ILE A 895 -12.45 129.23 113.75
N ASN A 896 -12.63 129.00 112.46
CA ASN A 896 -12.95 130.00 111.44
C ASN A 896 -11.86 131.09 111.21
N VAL A 897 -10.62 130.85 111.64
CA VAL A 897 -9.43 131.63 111.25
C VAL A 897 -8.56 130.80 110.32
N GLU A 898 -7.96 131.44 109.32
CA GLU A 898 -7.06 130.83 108.34
C GLU A 898 -5.60 130.88 108.84
N TYR A 899 -4.85 129.80 108.62
CA TYR A 899 -3.46 129.62 109.04
C TYR A 899 -2.59 129.12 107.88
N THR A 900 -1.38 129.66 107.75
CA THR A 900 -0.39 129.27 106.73
C THR A 900 0.57 128.19 107.24
N TYR A 901 0.96 127.27 106.36
CA TYR A 901 1.96 126.22 106.56
C TYR A 901 2.89 126.15 105.35
N THR A 902 4.11 125.64 105.53
CA THR A 902 5.08 125.44 104.44
C THR A 902 5.42 123.97 104.22
N VAL A 903 5.66 123.59 102.96
CA VAL A 903 5.94 122.20 102.52
C VAL A 903 6.98 122.16 101.40
N VAL A 904 7.80 121.09 101.33
CA VAL A 904 8.87 120.92 100.32
C VAL A 904 9.22 119.43 100.10
N THR A 905 9.65 119.08 98.88
CA THR A 905 10.36 117.83 98.49
C THR A 905 11.12 118.00 97.18
N THR A 906 11.88 116.98 96.78
CA THR A 906 12.61 116.91 95.50
C THR A 906 12.24 115.67 94.69
N ASP A 907 12.22 115.80 93.37
CA ASP A 907 12.19 114.71 92.41
C ASP A 907 13.62 114.30 91.96
N PRO A 908 13.93 113.00 91.76
CA PRO A 908 15.29 112.53 91.42
C PRO A 908 15.76 112.93 90.01
N GLU A 909 14.85 112.93 89.03
CA GLU A 909 15.08 113.40 87.66
C GLU A 909 15.08 114.93 87.56
N GLY A 910 14.58 115.59 88.62
CA GLY A 910 14.39 117.04 88.67
C GLY A 910 13.07 117.49 88.06
N ASP A 911 12.15 116.56 87.81
CA ASP A 911 10.85 116.87 87.25
C ASP A 911 10.02 117.75 88.17
N LYS A 912 9.06 118.47 87.56
CA LYS A 912 8.19 119.36 88.33
C LYS A 912 7.15 118.57 89.11
N ILE A 913 6.88 119.03 90.32
CA ILE A 913 6.13 118.28 91.33
C ILE A 913 4.82 118.97 91.72
N TYR A 914 3.76 118.18 91.83
CA TYR A 914 2.51 118.57 92.48
C TYR A 914 2.49 118.07 93.92
N TYR A 915 1.93 118.84 94.85
CA TYR A 915 1.70 118.45 96.25
C TYR A 915 0.22 118.27 96.57
N LEU A 916 -0.11 117.25 97.35
CA LEU A 916 -1.44 117.03 97.94
C LEU A 916 -1.32 117.14 99.46
N ILE A 917 -2.06 118.06 100.08
CA ILE A 917 -2.05 118.29 101.53
C ILE A 917 -3.38 117.83 102.12
N ASP A 918 -3.33 116.85 103.03
CA ASP A 918 -4.45 116.45 103.89
C ASP A 918 -4.41 117.29 105.16
N TRP A 919 -5.50 117.98 105.48
CA TRP A 919 -5.60 118.88 106.64
C TRP A 919 -6.11 118.19 107.92
N GLY A 920 -6.42 116.90 107.85
CA GLY A 920 -6.85 116.06 108.97
C GLY A 920 -8.30 116.27 109.42
N ASP A 921 -9.06 117.16 108.76
CA ASP A 921 -10.47 117.46 109.03
C ASP A 921 -11.44 116.86 107.98
N ARG A 922 -10.92 115.92 107.16
CA ARG A 922 -11.55 115.34 105.96
C ARG A 922 -11.61 116.27 104.75
N THR A 923 -10.80 117.33 104.72
CA THR A 923 -10.53 118.11 103.51
C THR A 923 -9.06 118.01 103.13
N ASP A 924 -8.80 118.07 101.82
CA ASP A 924 -7.47 118.15 101.24
C ASP A 924 -7.37 119.34 100.26
N SER A 925 -6.15 119.69 99.85
CA SER A 925 -5.89 120.80 98.94
C SER A 925 -6.18 120.54 97.46
N GLY A 926 -6.47 119.30 97.08
CA GLY A 926 -6.18 118.81 95.73
C GLY A 926 -4.68 118.81 95.41
N TRP A 927 -4.31 118.34 94.21
CA TRP A 927 -2.93 118.37 93.72
C TRP A 927 -2.54 119.79 93.27
N LEU A 928 -1.85 120.53 94.14
CA LEU A 928 -1.32 121.87 93.88
C LEU A 928 0.01 121.79 93.11
N GLY A 929 0.15 122.51 92.00
CA GLY A 929 1.39 122.56 91.22
C GLY A 929 1.15 122.73 89.72
N PRO A 930 2.16 122.47 88.87
CA PRO A 930 3.45 121.88 89.20
C PRO A 930 4.48 122.94 89.64
N TYR A 931 5.15 122.70 90.76
CA TYR A 931 6.27 123.51 91.30
C TYR A 931 7.61 122.89 90.90
N ASN A 932 8.71 123.63 91.04
CA ASN A 932 10.03 123.08 90.71
C ASN A 932 10.49 122.10 91.81
N SER A 933 11.25 121.06 91.44
CA SER A 933 11.88 120.14 92.40
C SER A 933 12.71 120.93 93.44
N GLY A 934 12.44 120.71 94.73
CA GLY A 934 13.09 121.42 95.85
C GLY A 934 12.47 122.77 96.24
N GLU A 935 11.43 123.24 95.55
CA GLU A 935 10.76 124.51 95.86
C GLU A 935 9.89 124.39 97.12
N THR A 936 10.12 125.27 98.10
CA THR A 936 9.29 125.38 99.30
C THR A 936 8.08 126.27 99.03
N ILE A 937 6.87 125.76 99.22
CA ILE A 937 5.62 126.49 98.96
C ILE A 937 4.88 126.82 100.27
N GLU A 938 4.06 127.88 100.23
CA GLU A 938 3.12 128.21 101.31
C GLU A 938 1.69 127.77 100.95
N VAL A 939 1.00 127.12 101.88
CA VAL A 939 -0.38 126.65 101.77
C VAL A 939 -1.20 127.08 102.98
N LYS A 940 -2.49 127.36 102.81
CA LYS A 940 -3.35 127.92 103.87
C LYS A 940 -4.61 127.10 104.09
N HIS A 941 -5.05 126.98 105.34
CA HIS A 941 -6.31 126.31 105.69
C HIS A 941 -7.04 126.92 106.88
N LYS A 942 -8.36 126.69 106.95
CA LYS A 942 -9.28 127.24 107.94
C LYS A 942 -10.21 126.15 108.48
N TRP A 943 -9.93 125.68 109.68
CA TRP A 943 -10.78 124.72 110.40
C TRP A 943 -12.06 125.39 110.91
N THR A 944 -13.23 124.91 110.46
CA THR A 944 -14.55 125.44 110.85
C THR A 944 -15.10 124.80 112.12
N THR A 945 -14.68 123.57 112.42
CA THR A 945 -15.07 122.78 113.59
C THR A 945 -13.97 122.76 114.66
N LYS A 946 -14.36 122.53 115.92
CA LYS A 946 -13.44 122.37 117.03
C LYS A 946 -12.90 120.94 117.06
N GLY A 947 -11.60 120.79 117.26
CA GLY A 947 -10.97 119.48 117.27
C GLY A 947 -9.45 119.56 117.39
N SER A 948 -8.83 118.39 117.32
CA SER A 948 -7.39 118.24 117.06
C SER A 948 -7.21 117.51 115.74
N TYR A 949 -6.28 117.97 114.92
CA TYR A 949 -6.09 117.54 113.53
C TYR A 949 -4.63 117.19 113.27
N GLN A 950 -4.32 116.52 112.16
CA GLN A 950 -2.94 116.21 111.73
C GLN A 950 -2.79 116.52 110.24
N ILE A 951 -1.84 117.39 109.90
CA ILE A 951 -1.54 117.78 108.52
C ILE A 951 -0.49 116.84 107.93
N LYS A 952 -0.70 116.31 106.72
CA LYS A 952 0.24 115.46 105.96
C LYS A 952 0.31 115.89 104.50
N VAL A 953 1.40 115.54 103.80
CA VAL A 953 1.66 115.94 102.41
C VAL A 953 2.17 114.77 101.57
N LYS A 954 1.71 114.66 100.33
CA LYS A 954 2.22 113.72 99.30
C LYS A 954 2.70 114.51 98.08
N ALA A 955 3.63 113.99 97.28
CA ALA A 955 4.03 114.59 96.00
C ALA A 955 3.78 113.65 94.81
N ARG A 956 3.74 114.21 93.58
CA ARG A 956 3.79 113.46 92.30
C ARG A 956 4.46 114.29 91.22
N ASP A 957 5.08 113.65 90.24
CA ASP A 957 5.69 114.31 89.07
C ASP A 957 4.63 114.79 88.05
N VAL A 958 5.08 115.31 86.90
CA VAL A 958 4.22 115.68 85.76
C VAL A 958 3.72 114.48 84.93
N PHE A 959 4.29 113.29 85.11
CA PHE A 959 3.95 112.08 84.37
C PHE A 959 2.97 111.16 85.13
N GLY A 960 2.66 111.47 86.39
CA GLY A 960 1.68 110.83 87.25
C GLY A 960 2.24 109.94 88.37
N ALA A 961 3.57 109.74 88.46
CA ALA A 961 4.19 108.88 89.46
C ALA A 961 4.29 109.60 90.82
N GLN A 962 4.01 108.90 91.93
CA GLN A 962 3.74 109.51 93.24
C GLN A 962 4.71 109.06 94.33
N SER A 963 4.97 109.95 95.29
CA SER A 963 5.82 109.69 96.46
C SER A 963 5.06 109.21 97.70
N GLU A 964 5.75 108.89 98.79
CA GLU A 964 5.12 108.56 100.08
C GLU A 964 4.62 109.79 100.85
N TRP A 965 3.68 109.58 101.80
CA TRP A 965 3.18 110.66 102.66
C TRP A 965 4.22 111.13 103.70
N SER A 966 4.24 112.44 103.96
CA SER A 966 5.08 113.09 104.97
C SER A 966 4.65 112.79 106.41
N ASP A 967 5.55 113.07 107.36
CA ASP A 967 5.28 112.86 108.79
C ASP A 967 4.31 113.94 109.32
N PRO A 968 3.29 113.57 110.13
CA PRO A 968 2.19 114.47 110.46
C PRO A 968 2.55 115.63 111.41
N LEU A 969 1.96 116.80 111.17
CA LEU A 969 1.98 117.96 112.08
C LEU A 969 0.62 118.10 112.83
N PRO A 970 0.57 117.92 114.17
CA PRO A 970 -0.67 118.01 114.94
C PRO A 970 -1.10 119.45 115.33
N ILE A 971 -2.40 119.76 115.23
CA ILE A 971 -3.02 121.11 115.39
C ILE A 971 -4.26 121.06 116.34
N THR A 972 -4.69 122.15 117.01
CA THR A 972 -5.90 122.18 117.90
C THR A 972 -6.71 123.51 117.93
N MET A 973 -8.07 123.46 118.01
CA MET A 973 -9.01 124.62 117.88
C MET A 973 -10.29 124.60 118.83
N PRO A 974 -10.66 125.64 119.67
CA PRO A 974 -11.58 125.40 120.83
C PRO A 974 -12.91 126.18 121.16
N LYS A 975 -13.27 127.42 120.74
CA LYS A 975 -14.38 128.23 121.39
C LYS A 975 -15.51 128.81 120.48
N SER A 976 -16.66 129.24 121.07
CA SER A 976 -17.94 129.62 120.37
C SER A 976 -18.97 130.43 121.23
N LEU A 977 -20.05 130.99 120.61
CA LEU A 977 -21.22 131.68 121.24
C LEU A 977 -22.52 131.55 120.37
N SER A 978 -23.75 131.86 120.86
CA SER A 978 -25.06 131.33 120.32
C SER A 978 -26.28 132.29 120.22
N THR A 979 -27.26 132.01 119.33
CA THR A 979 -28.72 132.34 119.48
C THR A 979 -29.67 131.47 118.59
N THR A 980 -31.00 131.51 118.82
CA THR A 980 -32.07 130.56 118.35
C THR A 980 -33.27 131.21 117.61
N TYR A 981 -34.09 130.45 116.83
CA TYR A 981 -35.59 130.41 116.83
C TYR A 981 -36.21 129.42 115.77
N THR A 982 -37.55 129.25 115.71
CA THR A 982 -38.26 127.97 115.41
C THR A 982 -39.47 127.98 114.41
N ILE A 983 -39.54 126.95 113.54
CA ILE A 983 -40.67 126.10 113.00
C ILE A 983 -42.10 126.64 112.67
N GLY A 984 -42.61 126.27 111.47
CA GLY A 984 -44.04 125.96 111.13
C GLY A 984 -44.65 126.77 109.97
N SER A 985 -45.55 126.30 109.07
CA SER A 985 -46.26 125.01 108.88
C SER A 985 -47.02 124.97 107.51
N LEU A 986 -47.51 123.79 107.04
CA LEU A 986 -48.56 123.54 106.00
C LEU A 986 -48.24 123.96 104.51
N SER A 987 -48.79 123.36 103.42
CA SER A 987 -49.61 122.14 103.22
C SER A 987 -49.76 121.72 101.73
N LYS A 988 -50.04 120.42 101.50
CA LYS A 988 -50.96 119.84 100.47
C LYS A 988 -50.80 120.12 98.94
N LEU A 989 -50.46 119.02 98.25
CA LEU A 989 -51.28 118.31 97.22
C LEU A 989 -51.54 118.90 95.80
N LYS A 990 -51.13 118.08 94.81
CA LYS A 990 -51.88 117.59 93.61
C LYS A 990 -51.93 118.38 92.27
N LEU A 991 -51.84 117.58 91.19
CA LEU A 991 -52.27 117.80 89.79
C LEU A 991 -51.50 118.88 88.97
N LEU A 992 -51.40 118.84 87.63
CA LEU A 992 -51.45 117.76 86.60
C LEU A 992 -51.05 118.40 85.24
N LYS A 993 -50.83 117.56 84.21
CA LYS A 993 -50.97 117.83 82.76
C LYS A 993 -49.82 118.50 81.96
N THR A 994 -49.09 117.64 81.26
CA THR A 994 -48.98 117.54 79.77
C THR A 994 -48.51 118.68 78.84
N LEU A 995 -47.55 118.28 77.97
CA LEU A 995 -47.47 118.43 76.49
C LEU A 995 -46.76 119.63 75.83
N LEU A 996 -46.13 119.34 74.65
CA LEU A 996 -45.81 120.22 73.48
C LEU A 996 -44.63 121.25 73.65
N ILE A 997 -43.68 121.52 72.72
CA ILE A 997 -43.43 121.27 71.26
C ILE A 997 -41.91 121.18 70.94
N HIS A 998 -41.53 120.50 69.84
CA HIS A 998 -40.32 120.55 68.93
C HIS A 998 -39.24 121.66 69.04
N PRO A 999 -38.03 121.49 68.44
CA PRO A 999 -37.64 120.54 67.37
C PRO A 999 -36.96 119.26 67.86
#